data_AF-A0A957XAU7-F1
#
_entry.id   AF-A0A957XAU7-F1
#
_cell.length_a   1.000
_cell.length_b   1.000
_cell.length_c   1.000
_cell.angle_alpha   90.00
_cell.angle_beta   90.00
_cell.angle_gamma   90.00
#
_symmetry.space_group_name_H-M   'P 1'
#
loop_
_entity.id
_entity.type
_entity.pdbx_description
1 polymer ?
#
loop_
_entity_poly.entity_id
_entity_poly.type
_entity_poly.pdbx_seq_one_letter_code
_entity_poly.pdbx_strand_id
1 'polypeptide(L)'
;MRSSESKKNIAFIVPTLSEVAPQNEAVVELLMFAATHLEQEIRLKPDQNISATIITIEPDTAGWPRISSLFSKELLKRVSVEVLKEPVTPNLAIAGHKPAYNFYEFLKDRAFNEVHAIDHCGVVYYPTLAKQLGLYFLDTVFVVHVVGGTIFYKEVEDNLLDDIGALMDDLLERGSLERADAIVVHDQLAWQWYLDKIDLRNDCRVHNWVWDQAQPLAIEARSVTLEPPRSIIYYGALSADSGLPIFCDAIGRVLSEVNDPIEIVFVGKPHAIGGIDAASYIRLRSKMWNVPVTIKRDLSIHDEIEFIFELSGVVVCNTVRRENLRARLIKNSGLPIIHVEHRQQSQTNIDKQRCTANPGQIAQEIVKSLQALPYVPSTPPSVLELWQAGHSPLPTFDNIPSSAPLPVSHTGPKVSVCITHFSRPKELRRALASLKQQTYENFDVLIVDDGSPDPQVQKELALIKEEIAPLGWRLLVQENRYLGAARNFGSRHMSGDCLLFMDDDNVAKPQEISTLVAVAERTGAGIVTMFCDVFETEKTLSGAEPPPMRYTPFGSDPALGVFSNCYGDANALYKREAFDKLGGFTEDFGVTHEDWELFCRASIEGVDIVCVPEPLFWYRVSKSGMFLGERTQLHKSANLRRHIRPYLEQLPYYQAKLIQLAQGLLTDLPIAVGPETRVAGPHQLKDSYEQLPYARVAVITRTKDRPVLLRRAIRSVLDQTFQDWLMVIVNDGGDPDVVKFVVEEVADEVNGRILTVNHPISMGMQTASNAGINACDSDFIVIHDDDDSWEPNFLARTVSHLDMHGWNPKLGGVTTWSNLIVEHIDDEDNIVRHNNYIFNDQLYNLSLVDLAIENRFPPISFIFRRNALEAIGPYREQYGVLGDWDFHLRLLQRFNIDVIPEPLANYHHRTNTTTGAYGNSVHAQNSIHRAKRVEFVNDLVRGQGEQGEGLSLAQLVTIGDMQSMLVTQQQKESQRLLDYMWSIEQQVKHISAQVEGNSSRMQVRNFVRNGDFRLWPGPGEPVQDATNTYAYTEICPGFVICYDGRQVSYAIERLKWLEGGIKLPFGKNYLHIKNEGNTKGGSWFNLECTIPEVDALSGNTIVVSAICRLKSRQNWLTARGRFELGDGRQVAWPEQIVSVSQEFQKLTFTVKCPAVQQEELKRGHQARIILKLPHNQPFELDLADFQIELGTRPSEFIYNGQFSIHEQASMFLKRVKKLWKKLRISPSPLNGSLSPEVDVEYSS
;
A
#
# COMPACT_ATOMS: atom_id res chain seq x y z
N MET A 1 32.52 31.84 -41.59
CA MET A 1 33.17 30.51 -41.77
C MET A 1 32.80 29.68 -40.54
N ARG A 2 32.08 28.56 -40.56
CA ARG A 2 31.50 27.69 -41.59
C ARG A 2 29.97 27.69 -41.40
N SER A 3 29.21 27.40 -42.46
CA SER A 3 27.78 27.11 -42.38
C SER A 3 27.53 26.03 -41.33
N SER A 4 26.91 26.39 -40.20
CA SER A 4 26.33 25.38 -39.31
C SER A 4 25.20 24.72 -40.09
N GLU A 5 25.44 23.54 -40.65
CA GLU A 5 24.36 22.64 -41.07
C GLU A 5 23.37 22.59 -39.90
N SER A 6 22.13 23.10 -40.09
CA SER A 6 21.15 23.09 -39.01
C SER A 6 20.90 21.62 -38.65
N LYS A 7 21.24 21.22 -37.43
CA LYS A 7 21.05 19.84 -36.97
C LYS A 7 19.64 19.70 -36.39
N LYS A 8 18.90 18.67 -36.78
CA LYS A 8 17.60 18.31 -36.21
C LYS A 8 17.73 17.02 -35.41
N ASN A 9 17.54 17.10 -34.09
CA ASN A 9 17.57 15.95 -33.18
C ASN A 9 16.13 15.65 -32.73
N ILE A 10 15.69 14.41 -32.95
CA ILE A 10 14.36 13.93 -32.58
C ILE A 10 14.51 12.86 -31.49
N ALA A 11 13.74 12.94 -30.41
CA ALA A 11 13.67 11.90 -29.40
C ALA A 11 12.35 11.13 -29.49
N PHE A 12 12.40 9.81 -29.35
CA PHE A 12 11.22 8.96 -29.17
C PHE A 12 11.35 8.22 -27.85
N ILE A 13 10.42 8.47 -26.93
CA ILE A 13 10.40 7.85 -25.61
C ILE A 13 9.55 6.59 -25.67
N VAL A 14 10.17 5.46 -25.37
CA VAL A 14 9.50 4.16 -25.31
C VAL A 14 9.50 3.64 -23.87
N PRO A 15 8.39 3.10 -23.36
CA PRO A 15 8.34 2.55 -22.01
C PRO A 15 9.37 1.44 -21.77
N THR A 16 9.55 0.56 -22.76
CA THR A 16 10.42 -0.61 -22.64
C THR A 16 11.01 -1.00 -24.00
N LEU A 17 12.26 -1.46 -23.99
CA LEU A 17 12.93 -2.15 -25.09
C LEU A 17 13.35 -3.58 -24.69
N SER A 18 12.72 -4.14 -23.66
CA SER A 18 12.94 -5.52 -23.19
C SER A 18 12.50 -6.56 -24.22
N GLU A 19 12.72 -7.84 -23.95
CA GLU A 19 12.33 -8.94 -24.84
C GLU A 19 10.83 -8.98 -25.20
N VAL A 20 9.96 -8.36 -24.38
CA VAL A 20 8.52 -8.27 -24.64
C VAL A 20 8.12 -7.05 -25.48
N ALA A 21 9.01 -6.07 -25.66
CA ALA A 21 8.74 -4.87 -26.44
C ALA A 21 8.27 -5.16 -27.89
N PRO A 22 8.81 -6.17 -28.63
CA PRO A 22 8.30 -6.55 -29.95
C PRO A 22 6.85 -7.04 -29.98
N GLN A 23 6.25 -7.34 -28.81
CA GLN A 23 4.88 -7.82 -28.66
C GLN A 23 3.91 -6.70 -28.26
N ASN A 24 4.43 -5.55 -27.81
CA ASN A 24 3.66 -4.41 -27.30
C ASN A 24 3.23 -3.50 -28.46
N GLU A 25 1.92 -3.42 -28.71
CA GLU A 25 1.35 -2.66 -29.83
C GLU A 25 1.73 -1.18 -29.79
N ALA A 26 1.61 -0.53 -28.63
CA ALA A 26 1.93 0.89 -28.48
C ALA A 26 3.41 1.19 -28.77
N VAL A 27 4.31 0.31 -28.32
CA VAL A 27 5.75 0.45 -28.58
C VAL A 27 6.05 0.27 -30.07
N VAL A 28 5.51 -0.79 -30.68
CA VAL A 28 5.73 -1.09 -32.09
C VAL A 28 5.14 0.02 -32.98
N GLU A 29 3.96 0.52 -32.64
CA GLU A 29 3.29 1.63 -33.33
C GLU A 29 4.08 2.94 -33.28
N LEU A 30 4.57 3.34 -32.10
CA LEU A 30 5.44 4.51 -31.96
C LEU A 30 6.73 4.38 -32.79
N LEU A 31 7.32 3.19 -32.84
CA LEU A 31 8.57 2.96 -33.58
C LEU A 31 8.39 2.87 -35.09
N MET A 32 7.26 2.37 -35.59
CA MET A 32 6.90 2.48 -37.00
C MET A 32 6.66 3.93 -37.41
N PHE A 33 6.01 4.73 -36.55
CA PHE A 33 5.93 6.16 -36.74
C PHE A 33 7.31 6.80 -36.77
N ALA A 34 8.20 6.44 -35.83
CA ALA A 34 9.56 6.97 -35.79
C ALA A 34 10.34 6.68 -37.09
N ALA A 35 10.26 5.45 -37.60
CA ALA A 35 10.91 5.07 -38.85
C ALA A 35 10.38 5.91 -40.03
N THR A 36 9.06 6.00 -40.19
CA THR A 36 8.44 6.71 -41.32
C THR A 36 8.59 8.23 -41.22
N HIS A 37 8.52 8.80 -40.01
CA HIS A 37 8.74 10.24 -39.78
C HIS A 37 10.19 10.61 -40.11
N LEU A 38 11.16 9.79 -39.71
CA LEU A 38 12.56 10.01 -40.04
C LEU A 38 12.82 9.92 -41.56
N GLU A 39 12.21 8.96 -42.26
CA GLU A 39 12.26 8.89 -43.73
C GLU A 39 11.68 10.13 -44.40
N GLN A 40 10.51 10.59 -43.91
CA GLN A 40 9.84 11.78 -44.43
C GLN A 40 10.69 13.05 -44.23
N GLU A 41 11.23 13.27 -43.03
CA GLU A 41 12.05 14.43 -42.73
C GLU A 41 13.34 14.45 -43.56
N ILE A 42 14.02 13.32 -43.72
CA ILE A 42 15.22 13.20 -44.57
C ILE A 42 14.87 13.49 -46.03
N ARG A 43 13.73 12.99 -46.52
CA ARG A 43 13.27 13.23 -47.89
C ARG A 43 12.93 14.70 -48.14
N LEU A 44 12.26 15.35 -47.19
CA LEU A 44 11.85 16.76 -47.32
C LEU A 44 13.02 17.73 -47.14
N LYS A 45 14.05 17.37 -46.36
CA LYS A 45 15.19 18.22 -46.02
C LYS A 45 16.53 17.47 -46.16
N PRO A 46 16.92 17.10 -47.39
CA PRO A 46 18.10 16.25 -47.63
C PRO A 46 19.42 16.90 -47.19
N ASP A 47 19.48 18.23 -47.16
CA ASP A 47 20.66 19.01 -46.74
C ASP A 47 20.73 19.24 -45.22
N GLN A 48 19.71 18.81 -44.46
CA GLN A 48 19.67 18.95 -43.01
C GLN A 48 20.26 17.70 -42.34
N ASN A 49 21.09 17.88 -41.30
CA ASN A 49 21.61 16.74 -40.54
C ASN A 49 20.55 16.27 -39.51
N ILE A 50 19.79 15.24 -39.88
CA ILE A 50 18.70 14.68 -39.07
C ILE A 50 19.15 13.39 -38.40
N SER A 51 18.94 13.30 -37.08
CA SER A 51 19.22 12.13 -36.25
C SER A 51 18.12 11.90 -35.20
N ALA A 52 17.91 10.64 -34.84
CA ALA A 52 16.94 10.25 -33.83
C ALA A 52 17.59 9.50 -32.65
N THR A 53 17.03 9.69 -31.46
CA THR A 53 17.40 8.96 -30.24
C THR A 53 16.16 8.25 -29.69
N ILE A 54 16.20 6.92 -29.64
CA ILE A 54 15.19 6.11 -28.95
C ILE A 54 15.59 6.03 -27.48
N ILE A 55 14.76 6.55 -26.60
CA ILE A 55 15.02 6.61 -25.16
C ILE A 55 14.09 5.61 -24.47
N THR A 56 14.65 4.58 -23.84
CA THR A 56 13.88 3.61 -23.05
C THR A 56 13.92 3.96 -21.57
N ILE A 57 12.78 3.84 -20.89
CA ILE A 57 12.69 4.05 -19.43
C ILE A 57 13.33 2.87 -18.69
N GLU A 58 13.14 1.66 -19.20
CA GLU A 58 13.71 0.44 -18.63
C GLU A 58 15.16 0.21 -19.10
N PRO A 59 16.03 -0.32 -18.22
CA PRO A 59 17.43 -0.59 -18.55
C PRO A 59 17.63 -1.78 -19.49
N ASP A 60 16.62 -2.65 -19.62
CA ASP A 60 16.68 -3.78 -20.53
C ASP A 60 16.38 -3.36 -21.97
N THR A 61 17.34 -3.63 -22.85
CA THR A 61 17.26 -3.37 -24.30
C THR A 61 17.33 -4.66 -25.12
N ALA A 62 17.11 -5.83 -24.51
CA ALA A 62 17.24 -7.13 -25.17
C ALA A 62 16.27 -7.33 -26.36
N GLY A 63 15.16 -6.59 -26.40
CA GLY A 63 14.22 -6.60 -27.51
C GLY A 63 14.65 -5.74 -28.71
N TRP A 64 15.59 -4.80 -28.53
CA TRP A 64 16.01 -3.88 -29.59
C TRP A 64 16.45 -4.58 -30.89
N PRO A 65 17.27 -5.65 -30.89
CA PRO A 65 17.67 -6.32 -32.13
C PRO A 65 16.48 -6.76 -32.99
N ARG A 66 15.38 -7.23 -32.38
CA ARG A 66 14.16 -7.63 -33.11
C ARG A 66 13.40 -6.42 -33.65
N ILE A 67 13.24 -5.37 -32.85
CA ILE A 67 12.52 -4.16 -33.23
C ILE A 67 13.28 -3.30 -34.24
N SER A 68 14.62 -3.31 -34.20
CA SER A 68 15.47 -2.53 -35.09
C SER A 68 15.29 -2.90 -36.57
N SER A 69 14.69 -4.06 -36.86
CA SER A 69 14.27 -4.49 -38.20
C SER A 69 13.22 -3.56 -38.83
N LEU A 70 12.46 -2.80 -38.02
CA LEU A 70 11.54 -1.77 -38.48
C LEU A 70 12.25 -0.59 -39.14
N PHE A 71 13.57 -0.47 -39.00
CA PHE A 71 14.37 0.60 -39.59
C PHE A 71 15.22 0.04 -40.73
N SER A 72 15.27 0.74 -41.86
CA SER A 72 16.22 0.40 -42.92
C SER A 72 17.67 0.55 -42.45
N LYS A 73 18.60 -0.19 -43.07
CA LYS A 73 20.04 -0.11 -42.73
C LYS A 73 20.61 1.32 -42.82
N GLU A 74 20.06 2.15 -43.70
CA GLU A 74 20.47 3.56 -43.81
C GLU A 74 19.89 4.42 -42.69
N LEU A 75 18.65 4.19 -42.26
CA LEU A 75 18.06 4.89 -41.10
C LEU A 75 18.78 4.52 -39.81
N LEU A 76 19.16 3.24 -39.62
CA LEU A 76 19.84 2.78 -38.42
C LEU A 76 21.18 3.51 -38.17
N LYS A 77 21.85 4.03 -39.21
CA LYS A 77 23.06 4.86 -39.04
C LYS A 77 22.78 6.21 -38.37
N ARG A 78 21.52 6.63 -38.35
CA ARG A 78 21.02 7.91 -37.81
C ARG A 78 20.23 7.74 -36.51
N VAL A 79 20.04 6.49 -36.06
CA VAL A 79 19.29 6.15 -34.85
C VAL A 79 20.28 5.73 -33.77
N SER A 80 20.13 6.31 -32.59
CA SER A 80 20.83 5.92 -31.37
C SER A 80 19.82 5.40 -30.35
N VAL A 81 20.24 4.45 -29.50
CA VAL A 81 19.43 3.97 -28.38
C VAL A 81 20.10 4.38 -27.09
N GLU A 82 19.34 5.03 -26.21
CA GLU A 82 19.79 5.41 -24.87
C GLU A 82 18.82 4.86 -23.83
N VAL A 83 19.37 4.36 -22.73
CA VAL A 83 18.60 4.07 -21.53
C VAL A 83 18.48 5.35 -20.72
N LEU A 84 17.27 5.65 -20.24
CA LEU A 84 17.02 6.71 -19.28
C LEU A 84 17.77 6.39 -17.98
N LYS A 85 18.97 6.97 -17.84
CA LYS A 85 19.77 6.81 -16.64
C LYS A 85 19.09 7.56 -15.51
N GLU A 86 18.99 6.94 -14.34
CA GLU A 86 18.59 7.66 -13.14
C GLU A 86 19.58 8.83 -12.91
N PRO A 87 19.11 10.08 -12.90
CA PRO A 87 19.99 11.23 -12.73
C PRO A 87 20.64 11.19 -11.34
N VAL A 88 21.78 11.87 -11.15
CA VAL A 88 22.40 12.03 -9.81
C VAL A 88 21.55 13.03 -9.04
N THR A 89 20.36 12.60 -8.65
CA THR A 89 19.31 13.40 -8.01
C THR A 89 18.95 12.78 -6.66
N PRO A 90 18.32 13.56 -5.76
CA PRO A 90 17.72 13.05 -4.52
C PRO A 90 16.78 11.87 -4.77
N ASN A 91 16.57 11.02 -3.74
CA ASN A 91 15.47 10.06 -3.78
C ASN A 91 14.15 10.83 -3.85
N LEU A 92 13.24 10.45 -4.76
CA LEU A 92 11.92 11.08 -4.78
C LEU A 92 11.03 10.49 -3.68
N ALA A 93 10.32 11.36 -2.96
CA ALA A 93 9.38 10.96 -1.92
C ALA A 93 8.19 10.18 -2.49
N ILE A 94 7.78 10.48 -3.73
CA ILE A 94 6.72 9.80 -4.45
C ILE A 94 7.36 8.92 -5.54
N ALA A 95 7.37 7.61 -5.33
CA ALA A 95 8.08 6.68 -6.23
C ALA A 95 7.38 6.48 -7.59
N GLY A 96 6.03 6.59 -7.63
CA GLY A 96 5.22 6.22 -8.80
C GLY A 96 5.60 6.96 -10.10
N HIS A 97 5.94 8.24 -10.01
CA HIS A 97 6.24 9.08 -11.18
C HIS A 97 7.74 9.38 -11.39
N LYS A 98 8.62 8.59 -10.76
CA LYS A 98 10.07 8.72 -10.92
C LYS A 98 10.50 8.70 -12.39
N PRO A 99 9.92 7.90 -13.31
CA PRO A 99 10.24 7.97 -14.73
C PRO A 99 10.01 9.36 -15.36
N ALA A 100 8.86 9.98 -15.12
CA ALA A 100 8.51 11.29 -15.67
C ALA A 100 9.47 12.38 -15.17
N TYR A 101 9.79 12.36 -13.87
CA TYR A 101 10.73 13.32 -13.28
C TYR A 101 12.18 13.09 -13.74
N ASN A 102 12.62 11.83 -13.83
CA ASN A 102 13.95 11.52 -14.34
C ASN A 102 14.10 11.97 -15.80
N PHE A 103 13.03 11.86 -16.60
CA PHE A 103 13.03 12.34 -17.97
C PHE A 103 13.11 13.86 -18.04
N TYR A 104 12.40 14.57 -17.17
CA TYR A 104 12.53 16.03 -17.00
C TYR A 104 13.98 16.46 -16.76
N GLU A 105 14.66 15.85 -15.79
CA GLU A 105 16.06 16.14 -15.50
C GLU A 105 16.99 15.73 -16.65
N PHE A 106 16.73 14.57 -17.27
CA PHE A 106 17.49 14.07 -18.41
C PHE A 106 17.46 15.03 -19.61
N LEU A 107 16.32 15.70 -19.83
CA LEU A 107 16.16 16.69 -20.90
C LEU A 107 16.84 18.02 -20.60
N LYS A 108 16.97 18.45 -19.33
CA LYS A 108 17.58 19.76 -19.01
C LYS A 108 18.99 19.93 -19.58
N ASP A 109 19.75 18.84 -19.64
CA ASP A 109 21.13 18.81 -20.16
C ASP A 109 21.22 18.44 -21.65
N ARG A 110 20.08 18.26 -22.34
CA ARG A 110 20.04 17.79 -23.74
C ARG A 110 19.04 18.56 -24.59
N ALA A 111 19.51 19.10 -25.71
CA ALA A 111 18.64 19.79 -26.67
C ALA A 111 18.07 18.83 -27.72
N PHE A 112 16.75 18.65 -27.70
CA PHE A 112 15.97 18.02 -28.78
C PHE A 112 15.04 19.05 -29.42
N ASN A 113 14.90 18.96 -30.74
CA ASN A 113 13.95 19.78 -31.49
C ASN A 113 12.53 19.23 -31.37
N GLU A 114 12.40 17.91 -31.37
CA GLU A 114 11.14 17.18 -31.26
C GLU A 114 11.29 16.06 -30.21
N VAL A 115 10.29 15.91 -29.34
CA VAL A 115 10.19 14.83 -28.36
C VAL A 115 8.83 14.17 -28.51
N HIS A 116 8.85 12.90 -28.90
CA HIS A 116 7.66 12.07 -29.07
C HIS A 116 7.52 11.10 -27.91
N ALA A 117 6.33 11.01 -27.34
CA ALA A 117 5.99 10.05 -26.29
C ALA A 117 4.59 9.51 -26.52
N ILE A 118 4.32 8.27 -26.12
CA ILE A 118 2.93 7.82 -25.98
C ILE A 118 2.28 8.48 -24.75
N ASP A 119 0.95 8.58 -24.76
CA ASP A 119 0.18 9.11 -23.64
C ASP A 119 0.45 8.34 -22.35
N HIS A 120 0.53 7.01 -22.43
CA HIS A 120 0.70 6.10 -21.29
C HIS A 120 1.90 6.46 -20.36
N CYS A 121 1.66 6.40 -19.04
CA CYS A 121 2.59 6.78 -17.95
C CYS A 121 2.96 8.27 -17.88
N GLY A 122 2.45 9.11 -18.79
CA GLY A 122 2.59 10.58 -18.74
C GLY A 122 4.03 11.09 -18.61
N VAL A 123 4.99 10.43 -19.28
CA VAL A 123 6.44 10.65 -19.08
C VAL A 123 6.88 12.09 -19.39
N VAL A 124 6.13 12.78 -20.25
CA VAL A 124 6.40 14.17 -20.65
C VAL A 124 5.61 15.20 -19.83
N TYR A 125 4.95 14.79 -18.75
CA TYR A 125 4.19 15.68 -17.86
C TYR A 125 5.02 16.86 -17.35
N TYR A 126 6.15 16.59 -16.68
CA TYR A 126 7.00 17.65 -16.13
C TYR A 126 7.70 18.51 -17.21
N PRO A 127 8.26 17.94 -18.30
CA PRO A 127 8.78 18.75 -19.40
C PRO A 127 7.75 19.70 -20.02
N THR A 128 6.53 19.21 -20.30
CA THR A 128 5.47 20.04 -20.90
C THR A 128 4.97 21.09 -19.92
N LEU A 129 4.85 20.77 -18.62
CA LEU A 129 4.57 21.73 -17.55
C LEU A 129 5.64 22.81 -17.47
N ALA A 130 6.92 22.45 -17.42
CA ALA A 130 8.02 23.40 -17.37
C ALA A 130 8.07 24.32 -18.60
N LYS A 131 7.74 23.79 -19.79
CA LYS A 131 7.61 24.58 -21.03
C LYS A 131 6.45 25.57 -20.95
N GLN A 132 5.27 25.13 -20.53
CA GLN A 132 4.09 25.98 -20.35
C GLN A 132 4.38 27.15 -19.40
N LEU A 133 5.09 26.87 -18.30
CA LEU A 133 5.52 27.86 -17.32
C LEU A 133 6.67 28.75 -17.81
N GLY A 134 7.30 28.44 -18.94
CA GLY A 134 8.40 29.23 -19.51
C GLY A 134 9.75 29.02 -18.81
N LEU A 135 9.93 27.90 -18.11
CA LEU A 135 11.14 27.57 -17.36
C LEU A 135 12.20 26.91 -18.26
N TYR A 136 11.81 25.85 -18.98
CA TYR A 136 12.71 25.02 -19.78
C TYR A 136 12.05 24.61 -21.11
N PHE A 137 12.84 24.06 -22.04
CA PHE A 137 12.37 23.43 -23.30
C PHE A 137 11.55 24.35 -24.21
N LEU A 138 11.82 25.65 -24.16
CA LEU A 138 11.03 26.68 -24.85
C LEU A 138 10.91 26.44 -26.36
N ASP A 139 11.96 25.91 -26.98
CA ASP A 139 12.05 25.62 -28.42
C ASP A 139 11.81 24.15 -28.77
N THR A 140 11.57 23.27 -27.80
CA THR A 140 11.34 21.83 -28.03
C THR A 140 9.86 21.59 -28.31
N VAL A 141 9.54 20.90 -29.40
CA VAL A 141 8.18 20.46 -29.69
C VAL A 141 7.88 19.15 -28.97
N PHE A 142 6.86 19.13 -28.12
CA PHE A 142 6.38 17.90 -27.49
C PHE A 142 5.17 17.34 -28.26
N VAL A 143 5.32 16.11 -28.75
CA VAL A 143 4.30 15.38 -29.50
C VAL A 143 3.84 14.18 -28.67
N VAL A 144 2.56 14.13 -28.33
CA VAL A 144 1.98 13.02 -27.55
C VAL A 144 1.14 12.13 -28.47
N HIS A 145 1.42 10.84 -28.45
CA HIS A 145 0.76 9.81 -29.25
C HIS A 145 -0.34 9.14 -28.42
N VAL A 146 -1.60 9.34 -28.79
CA VAL A 146 -2.76 8.77 -28.10
C VAL A 146 -2.93 7.32 -28.53
N VAL A 147 -2.51 6.39 -27.68
CA VAL A 147 -2.69 4.94 -27.83
C VAL A 147 -3.60 4.34 -26.75
N GLY A 148 -4.05 5.15 -25.79
CA GLY A 148 -4.90 4.76 -24.67
C GLY A 148 -4.15 4.84 -23.35
N GLY A 149 -4.69 5.62 -22.40
CA GLY A 149 -4.14 5.74 -21.05
C GLY A 149 -4.53 4.58 -20.13
N THR A 150 -4.01 4.60 -18.92
CA THR A 150 -4.16 3.58 -17.88
C THR A 150 -5.62 3.32 -17.52
N ILE A 151 -6.39 4.39 -17.28
CA ILE A 151 -7.81 4.27 -16.91
C ILE A 151 -8.64 3.82 -18.11
N PHE A 152 -8.36 4.34 -19.30
CA PHE A 152 -9.00 3.90 -20.53
C PHE A 152 -8.84 2.39 -20.75
N TYR A 153 -7.64 1.84 -20.61
CA TYR A 153 -7.42 0.39 -20.71
C TYR A 153 -8.21 -0.39 -19.66
N LYS A 154 -8.21 0.05 -18.40
CA LYS A 154 -8.98 -0.61 -17.34
C LYS A 154 -10.49 -0.60 -17.63
N GLU A 155 -11.04 0.52 -18.10
CA GLU A 155 -12.46 0.62 -18.47
C GLU A 155 -12.81 -0.27 -19.67
N VAL A 156 -11.99 -0.29 -20.71
CA VAL A 156 -12.22 -1.13 -21.90
C VAL A 156 -12.17 -2.61 -21.55
N GLU A 157 -11.32 -3.01 -20.59
CA GLU A 157 -11.17 -4.39 -20.12
C GLU A 157 -12.17 -4.81 -19.02
N ASP A 158 -13.10 -3.93 -18.60
CA ASP A 158 -13.96 -4.11 -17.42
C ASP A 158 -13.18 -4.42 -16.12
N ASN A 159 -11.95 -3.93 -16.01
CA ASN A 159 -11.13 -4.07 -14.82
C ASN A 159 -11.51 -3.04 -13.77
N LEU A 160 -11.51 -3.45 -12.50
CA LEU A 160 -11.72 -2.55 -11.37
C LEU A 160 -10.50 -1.60 -11.19
N LEU A 161 -10.80 -0.40 -10.71
CA LEU A 161 -9.79 0.50 -10.13
C LEU A 161 -9.48 -0.01 -8.72
N ASP A 162 -8.34 -0.66 -8.59
CA ASP A 162 -7.89 -1.35 -7.37
C ASP A 162 -6.58 -0.76 -6.79
N ASP A 163 -6.04 0.29 -7.41
CA ASP A 163 -4.79 0.93 -7.04
C ASP A 163 -4.85 2.45 -7.23
N ILE A 164 -4.33 3.20 -6.24
CA ILE A 164 -4.21 4.67 -6.30
C ILE A 164 -3.16 5.09 -7.34
N GLY A 165 -2.16 4.23 -7.61
CA GLY A 165 -1.17 4.47 -8.67
C GLY A 165 -1.81 4.71 -10.04
N ALA A 166 -2.90 4.03 -10.36
CA ALA A 166 -3.63 4.25 -11.61
C ALA A 166 -4.20 5.68 -11.73
N LEU A 167 -4.63 6.30 -10.61
CA LEU A 167 -5.08 7.71 -10.60
C LEU A 167 -3.91 8.69 -10.77
N MET A 168 -2.73 8.32 -10.27
CA MET A 168 -1.51 9.11 -10.47
C MET A 168 -1.08 9.06 -11.93
N ASP A 169 -1.07 7.88 -12.55
CA ASP A 169 -0.74 7.73 -13.97
C ASP A 169 -1.74 8.52 -14.83
N ASP A 170 -3.04 8.40 -14.56
CA ASP A 170 -4.09 9.18 -15.25
C ASP A 170 -3.85 10.69 -15.22
N LEU A 171 -3.49 11.24 -14.06
CA LEU A 171 -3.17 12.66 -13.93
C LEU A 171 -1.98 13.07 -14.81
N LEU A 172 -0.93 12.26 -14.87
CA LEU A 172 0.24 12.53 -15.70
C LEU A 172 -0.08 12.38 -17.19
N GLU A 173 -0.89 11.38 -17.56
CA GLU A 173 -1.32 11.08 -18.93
C GLU A 173 -2.19 12.23 -19.48
N ARG A 174 -3.25 12.60 -18.75
CA ARG A 174 -4.10 13.77 -19.07
C ARG A 174 -3.28 15.04 -19.12
N GLY A 175 -2.45 15.27 -18.10
CA GLY A 175 -1.65 16.48 -18.00
C GLY A 175 -0.62 16.62 -19.13
N SER A 176 -0.10 15.51 -19.64
CA SER A 176 0.78 15.48 -20.83
C SER A 176 0.02 15.88 -22.09
N LEU A 177 -1.22 15.41 -22.26
CA LEU A 177 -2.07 15.72 -23.41
C LEU A 177 -2.53 17.19 -23.42
N GLU A 178 -3.01 17.71 -22.29
CA GLU A 178 -3.45 19.10 -22.13
C GLU A 178 -2.38 20.12 -22.54
N ARG A 179 -1.10 19.76 -22.34
CA ARG A 179 0.06 20.64 -22.51
C ARG A 179 0.89 20.33 -23.76
N ALA A 180 0.56 19.27 -24.49
CA ALA A 180 1.26 18.88 -25.71
C ALA A 180 1.17 19.99 -26.78
N ASP A 181 2.23 20.18 -27.55
CA ASP A 181 2.20 21.10 -28.70
C ASP A 181 1.49 20.48 -29.89
N ALA A 182 1.63 19.16 -30.05
CA ALA A 182 0.89 18.38 -31.02
C ALA A 182 0.47 17.03 -30.44
N ILE A 183 -0.68 16.55 -30.89
CA ILE A 183 -1.22 15.24 -30.55
C ILE A 183 -1.38 14.43 -31.82
N VAL A 184 -0.90 13.19 -31.80
CA VAL A 184 -1.10 12.22 -32.89
C VAL A 184 -2.04 11.13 -32.38
N VAL A 185 -3.25 11.09 -32.92
CA VAL A 185 -4.29 10.16 -32.46
C VAL A 185 -4.19 8.85 -33.21
N HIS A 186 -3.61 7.83 -32.59
CA HIS A 186 -3.62 6.47 -33.14
C HIS A 186 -4.92 5.74 -32.84
N ASP A 187 -5.53 6.01 -31.69
CA ASP A 187 -6.77 5.36 -31.27
C ASP A 187 -7.91 6.36 -31.11
N GLN A 188 -8.88 6.30 -32.03
CA GLN A 188 -10.00 7.23 -32.03
C GLN A 188 -10.94 7.05 -30.83
N LEU A 189 -11.05 5.84 -30.29
CA LEU A 189 -11.89 5.57 -29.13
C LEU A 189 -11.23 6.11 -27.85
N ALA A 190 -9.93 5.90 -27.69
CA ALA A 190 -9.16 6.52 -26.62
C ALA A 190 -9.23 8.05 -26.70
N TRP A 191 -9.12 8.62 -27.91
CA TRP A 191 -9.25 10.06 -28.10
C TRP A 191 -10.62 10.59 -27.73
N GLN A 192 -11.69 9.94 -28.17
CA GLN A 192 -13.06 10.28 -27.74
C GLN A 192 -13.22 10.19 -26.22
N TRP A 193 -12.60 9.20 -25.58
CA TRP A 193 -12.60 9.06 -24.14
C TRP A 193 -11.88 10.22 -23.41
N TYR A 194 -10.80 10.74 -23.98
CA TYR A 194 -10.08 11.89 -23.44
C TYR A 194 -10.82 13.21 -23.64
N LEU A 195 -11.52 13.41 -24.77
CA LEU A 195 -12.20 14.67 -25.09
C LEU A 195 -13.19 15.14 -24.00
N ASP A 196 -13.74 14.22 -23.20
CA ASP A 196 -14.63 14.54 -22.09
C ASP A 196 -13.90 14.84 -20.76
N LYS A 197 -12.56 14.71 -20.71
CA LYS A 197 -11.75 14.70 -19.48
C LYS A 197 -10.55 15.65 -19.47
N ILE A 198 -10.20 16.23 -20.60
CA ILE A 198 -9.04 17.13 -20.73
C ILE A 198 -9.45 18.47 -21.33
N ASP A 199 -8.82 19.53 -20.86
CA ASP A 199 -8.92 20.86 -21.45
C ASP A 199 -7.71 21.12 -22.35
N LEU A 200 -7.91 20.96 -23.66
CA LEU A 200 -6.84 21.14 -24.65
C LEU A 200 -6.49 22.61 -24.84
N ARG A 201 -5.19 22.88 -24.94
CA ARG A 201 -4.66 24.18 -25.39
C ARG A 201 -5.21 24.53 -26.79
N ASN A 202 -5.70 25.76 -26.96
CA ASN A 202 -6.28 26.23 -28.22
C ASN A 202 -5.31 26.18 -29.41
N ASP A 203 -4.00 26.23 -29.15
CA ASP A 203 -2.93 26.19 -30.14
C ASP A 203 -2.31 24.78 -30.30
N CYS A 204 -2.83 23.77 -29.60
CA CYS A 204 -2.42 22.38 -29.77
C CYS A 204 -2.84 21.88 -31.17
N ARG A 205 -1.89 21.29 -31.91
CA ARG A 205 -2.18 20.68 -33.22
C ARG A 205 -2.61 19.22 -33.04
N VAL A 206 -3.89 18.94 -33.19
CA VAL A 206 -4.41 17.57 -33.17
C VAL A 206 -4.42 16.99 -34.58
N HIS A 207 -3.67 15.90 -34.76
CA HIS A 207 -3.60 15.13 -35.99
C HIS A 207 -4.35 13.81 -35.78
N ASN A 208 -5.59 13.76 -36.26
CA ASN A 208 -6.35 12.51 -36.31
C ASN A 208 -5.71 11.57 -37.30
N TRP A 209 -5.07 10.52 -36.78
CA TRP A 209 -4.45 9.52 -37.63
C TRP A 209 -5.46 8.44 -37.98
N VAL A 210 -6.29 8.78 -38.96
CA VAL A 210 -7.30 7.86 -39.48
C VAL A 210 -6.64 6.92 -40.48
N TRP A 211 -6.71 5.62 -40.20
CA TRP A 211 -6.40 4.57 -41.16
C TRP A 211 -7.52 4.56 -42.21
N ASP A 212 -7.30 5.22 -43.35
CA ASP A 212 -8.32 5.37 -44.40
C ASP A 212 -8.64 4.00 -45.04
N GLN A 213 -9.76 3.89 -45.75
CA GLN A 213 -10.21 2.63 -46.37
C GLN A 213 -9.07 2.01 -47.21
N ALA A 214 -8.56 0.91 -46.68
CA ALA A 214 -7.41 0.15 -47.16
C ALA A 214 -7.36 0.04 -48.69
N GLN A 215 -6.27 0.50 -49.30
CA GLN A 215 -5.83 -0.10 -50.55
C GLN A 215 -4.97 -1.31 -50.19
N PRO A 216 -5.43 -2.55 -50.47
CA PRO A 216 -4.63 -3.73 -50.22
C PRO A 216 -3.30 -3.60 -50.96
N LEU A 217 -2.18 -3.90 -50.29
CA LEU A 217 -0.89 -4.00 -50.96
C LEU A 217 -0.97 -5.07 -52.05
N ALA A 218 -0.45 -4.75 -53.23
CA ALA A 218 -0.31 -5.73 -54.31
C ALA A 218 0.78 -6.74 -53.91
N ILE A 219 0.38 -7.95 -53.50
CA ILE A 219 1.32 -8.99 -53.06
C ILE A 219 1.79 -9.81 -54.27
N GLU A 220 3.11 -9.97 -54.43
CA GLU A 220 3.68 -10.85 -55.45
C GLU A 220 3.40 -12.33 -55.11
N ALA A 221 2.61 -13.00 -55.96
CA ALA A 221 2.29 -14.41 -55.84
C ALA A 221 3.56 -15.27 -56.05
N ARG A 222 3.81 -16.23 -55.14
CA ARG A 222 4.77 -17.31 -55.42
C ARG A 222 4.15 -18.30 -56.41
N SER A 223 4.98 -19.07 -57.10
CA SER A 223 4.59 -20.00 -58.17
C SER A 223 3.29 -20.76 -57.88
N VAL A 224 2.40 -20.76 -58.87
CA VAL A 224 1.00 -21.18 -58.81
C VAL A 224 0.83 -22.65 -58.41
N THR A 225 0.52 -22.90 -57.14
CA THR A 225 -0.17 -24.12 -56.69
C THR A 225 -1.30 -23.67 -55.80
N LEU A 226 -2.53 -23.87 -56.28
CA LEU A 226 -3.77 -23.48 -55.59
C LEU A 226 -4.09 -24.54 -54.54
N GLU A 227 -4.02 -24.18 -53.26
CA GLU A 227 -4.42 -25.07 -52.16
C GLU A 227 -5.74 -24.59 -51.53
N PRO A 228 -6.67 -25.50 -51.17
CA PRO A 228 -7.85 -25.13 -50.39
C PRO A 228 -7.43 -24.66 -48.98
N PRO A 229 -8.13 -23.69 -48.37
CA PRO A 229 -7.86 -23.26 -47.01
C PRO A 229 -8.07 -24.41 -46.02
N ARG A 230 -7.11 -24.63 -45.12
CA ARG A 230 -7.10 -25.71 -44.11
C ARG A 230 -7.15 -25.21 -42.67
N SER A 231 -7.09 -23.91 -42.43
CA SER A 231 -7.05 -23.34 -41.09
C SER A 231 -8.11 -22.25 -40.88
N ILE A 232 -8.74 -22.22 -39.69
CA ILE A 232 -9.50 -21.05 -39.21
C ILE A 232 -8.70 -20.40 -38.10
N ILE A 233 -8.30 -19.15 -38.29
CA ILE A 233 -7.28 -18.49 -37.47
C ILE A 233 -7.94 -17.36 -36.68
N TYR A 234 -7.98 -17.46 -35.36
CA TYR A 234 -8.25 -16.30 -34.51
C TYR A 234 -6.98 -15.46 -34.38
N TYR A 235 -7.07 -14.18 -34.73
CA TYR A 235 -5.96 -13.24 -34.59
C TYR A 235 -6.35 -12.03 -33.76
N GLY A 236 -5.60 -11.80 -32.67
CA GLY A 236 -5.81 -10.71 -31.73
C GLY A 236 -5.38 -11.10 -30.32
N ALA A 237 -5.53 -10.19 -29.35
CA ALA A 237 -5.36 -10.54 -27.95
C ALA A 237 -6.19 -11.79 -27.61
N LEU A 238 -5.66 -12.73 -26.84
CA LEU A 238 -6.42 -13.90 -26.39
C LEU A 238 -7.18 -13.52 -25.12
N SER A 239 -8.19 -12.66 -25.26
CA SER A 239 -8.90 -12.02 -24.17
C SER A 239 -10.42 -12.00 -24.41
N ALA A 240 -11.22 -11.66 -23.40
CA ALA A 240 -12.68 -11.65 -23.54
C ALA A 240 -13.17 -10.48 -24.42
N ASP A 241 -12.54 -9.31 -24.29
CA ASP A 241 -12.84 -8.04 -24.94
C ASP A 241 -12.48 -8.01 -26.44
N SER A 242 -11.48 -8.80 -26.85
CA SER A 242 -11.17 -9.10 -28.25
C SER A 242 -12.12 -10.15 -28.84
N GLY A 243 -13.06 -10.67 -28.05
CA GLY A 243 -14.13 -11.54 -28.54
C GLY A 243 -13.71 -13.00 -28.77
N LEU A 244 -12.67 -13.47 -28.08
CA LEU A 244 -12.29 -14.88 -28.05
C LEU A 244 -13.44 -15.81 -27.62
N PRO A 245 -14.27 -15.51 -26.60
CA PRO A 245 -15.43 -16.35 -26.24
C PRO A 245 -16.44 -16.50 -27.39
N ILE A 246 -16.73 -15.39 -28.08
CA ILE A 246 -17.67 -15.32 -29.21
C ILE A 246 -17.12 -16.10 -30.41
N PHE A 247 -15.81 -16.00 -30.68
CA PHE A 247 -15.16 -16.81 -31.70
C PHE A 247 -15.28 -18.30 -31.38
N CYS A 248 -14.98 -18.71 -30.15
CA CYS A 248 -15.16 -20.11 -29.71
C CYS A 248 -16.61 -20.60 -29.85
N ASP A 249 -17.61 -19.73 -29.63
CA ASP A 249 -19.03 -20.05 -29.87
C ASP A 249 -19.33 -20.24 -31.36
N ALA A 250 -18.72 -19.43 -32.24
CA ALA A 250 -18.88 -19.51 -33.68
C ALA A 250 -18.25 -20.80 -34.25
N ILE A 251 -17.06 -21.19 -33.78
CA ILE A 251 -16.39 -22.43 -34.19
C ILE A 251 -17.26 -23.66 -33.96
N GLY A 252 -17.96 -23.74 -32.82
CA GLY A 252 -18.89 -24.84 -32.55
C GLY A 252 -19.99 -25.00 -33.62
N ARG A 253 -20.39 -23.90 -34.27
CA ARG A 253 -21.37 -23.91 -35.38
C ARG A 253 -20.71 -24.22 -36.72
N VAL A 254 -19.55 -23.64 -37.02
CA VAL A 254 -18.80 -23.92 -38.26
C VAL A 254 -18.50 -25.42 -38.39
N LEU A 255 -18.06 -26.05 -37.31
CA LEU A 255 -17.73 -27.48 -37.27
C LEU A 255 -18.96 -28.39 -37.44
N SER A 256 -20.18 -27.86 -37.33
CA SER A 256 -21.41 -28.60 -37.64
C SER A 256 -21.80 -28.53 -39.12
N GLU A 257 -21.22 -27.60 -39.89
CA GLU A 257 -21.56 -27.33 -41.29
C GLU A 257 -20.44 -27.74 -42.28
N VAL A 258 -19.18 -27.81 -41.83
CA VAL A 258 -18.02 -28.12 -42.69
C VAL A 258 -17.45 -29.52 -42.40
N ASN A 259 -17.27 -30.33 -43.44
CA ASN A 259 -16.79 -31.72 -43.34
C ASN A 259 -15.30 -31.91 -43.74
N ASP A 260 -14.63 -30.87 -44.21
CA ASP A 260 -13.22 -30.93 -44.63
C ASP A 260 -12.26 -30.91 -43.44
N PRO A 261 -11.04 -31.48 -43.56
CA PRO A 261 -10.05 -31.44 -42.49
C PRO A 261 -9.55 -30.01 -42.26
N ILE A 262 -10.06 -29.37 -41.21
CA ILE A 262 -9.72 -28.01 -40.79
C ILE A 262 -9.02 -28.03 -39.44
N GLU A 263 -7.98 -27.20 -39.26
CA GLU A 263 -7.39 -26.87 -37.96
C GLU A 263 -7.88 -25.51 -37.44
N ILE A 264 -7.96 -25.36 -36.11
CA ILE A 264 -8.25 -24.08 -35.47
C ILE A 264 -6.98 -23.52 -34.86
N VAL A 265 -6.60 -22.32 -35.25
CA VAL A 265 -5.36 -21.68 -34.81
C VAL A 265 -5.69 -20.42 -34.02
N PHE A 266 -5.06 -20.24 -32.87
CA PHE A 266 -5.16 -19.03 -32.05
C PHE A 266 -3.81 -18.34 -32.03
N VAL A 267 -3.75 -17.07 -32.44
CA VAL A 267 -2.51 -16.30 -32.51
C VAL A 267 -2.71 -14.97 -31.75
N GLY A 268 -1.90 -14.77 -30.71
CA GLY A 268 -1.76 -13.47 -30.06
C GLY A 268 -1.40 -13.53 -28.58
N LYS A 269 -1.38 -12.36 -27.94
CA LYS A 269 -0.93 -12.20 -26.55
C LYS A 269 -1.94 -12.80 -25.54
N PRO A 270 -1.51 -13.67 -24.61
CA PRO A 270 -2.41 -14.30 -23.63
C PRO A 270 -2.92 -13.31 -22.59
N HIS A 271 -4.20 -13.40 -22.23
CA HIS A 271 -4.82 -12.67 -21.12
C HIS A 271 -5.60 -13.63 -20.21
N ALA A 272 -6.09 -13.12 -19.08
CA ALA A 272 -7.00 -13.87 -18.22
C ALA A 272 -8.46 -13.62 -18.62
N ILE A 273 -9.28 -14.67 -18.62
CA ILE A 273 -10.72 -14.61 -18.89
C ILE A 273 -11.43 -15.12 -17.64
N GLY A 274 -12.08 -14.21 -16.91
CA GLY A 274 -12.73 -14.55 -15.64
C GLY A 274 -11.79 -15.17 -14.61
N GLY A 275 -10.51 -14.75 -14.61
CA GLY A 275 -9.46 -15.29 -13.73
C GLY A 275 -8.79 -16.59 -14.19
N ILE A 276 -9.17 -17.13 -15.36
CA ILE A 276 -8.55 -18.33 -15.96
C ILE A 276 -7.63 -17.91 -17.10
N ASP A 277 -6.45 -18.53 -17.25
CA ASP A 277 -5.57 -18.23 -18.39
C ASP A 277 -6.23 -18.59 -19.73
N ALA A 278 -6.01 -17.76 -20.75
CA ALA A 278 -6.65 -17.94 -22.06
C ALA A 278 -6.33 -19.29 -22.72
N ALA A 279 -5.14 -19.87 -22.52
CA ALA A 279 -4.79 -21.15 -23.11
C ALA A 279 -5.62 -22.29 -22.48
N SER A 280 -5.79 -22.28 -21.16
CA SER A 280 -6.68 -23.20 -20.45
C SER A 280 -8.14 -22.98 -20.85
N TYR A 281 -8.58 -21.73 -21.00
CA TYR A 281 -9.92 -21.41 -21.52
C TYR A 281 -10.14 -22.05 -22.90
N ILE A 282 -9.24 -21.82 -23.85
CA ILE A 282 -9.29 -22.39 -25.21
C ILE A 282 -9.32 -23.92 -25.15
N ARG A 283 -8.42 -24.55 -24.37
CA ARG A 283 -8.37 -26.01 -24.22
C ARG A 283 -9.67 -26.59 -23.66
N LEU A 284 -10.32 -25.91 -22.73
CA LEU A 284 -11.62 -26.33 -22.19
C LEU A 284 -12.71 -26.22 -23.25
N ARG A 285 -12.76 -25.11 -23.98
CA ARG A 285 -13.72 -24.86 -25.06
C ARG A 285 -13.57 -25.85 -26.21
N SER A 286 -12.34 -26.24 -26.52
CA SER A 286 -12.03 -27.07 -27.68
C SER A 286 -12.15 -28.58 -27.47
N LYS A 287 -12.41 -29.05 -26.24
CA LYS A 287 -12.53 -30.49 -25.92
C LYS A 287 -13.51 -31.25 -26.81
N MET A 288 -14.54 -30.57 -27.32
CA MET A 288 -15.62 -31.16 -28.10
C MET A 288 -15.47 -30.98 -29.61
N TRP A 289 -14.44 -30.27 -30.07
CA TRP A 289 -14.32 -29.86 -31.48
C TRP A 289 -13.78 -30.96 -32.42
N ASN A 290 -13.14 -32.01 -31.88
CA ASN A 290 -12.58 -33.13 -32.67
C ASN A 290 -11.71 -32.73 -33.88
N VAL A 291 -11.09 -31.55 -33.83
CA VAL A 291 -10.16 -31.02 -34.84
C VAL A 291 -8.84 -30.62 -34.19
N PRO A 292 -7.72 -30.55 -34.93
CA PRO A 292 -6.46 -30.03 -34.42
C PRO A 292 -6.62 -28.58 -33.95
N VAL A 293 -6.05 -28.26 -32.78
CA VAL A 293 -6.06 -26.91 -32.20
C VAL A 293 -4.64 -26.48 -31.90
N THR A 294 -4.22 -25.37 -32.49
CA THR A 294 -2.89 -24.77 -32.30
C THR A 294 -3.04 -23.43 -31.57
N ILE A 295 -2.27 -23.24 -30.50
CA ILE A 295 -2.21 -21.97 -29.77
C ILE A 295 -0.79 -21.43 -29.89
N LYS A 296 -0.61 -20.32 -30.61
CA LYS A 296 0.64 -19.56 -30.71
C LYS A 296 0.51 -18.29 -29.88
N ARG A 297 1.40 -18.16 -28.91
CA ARG A 297 1.48 -17.03 -27.98
C ARG A 297 2.92 -16.58 -27.87
N ASP A 298 3.11 -15.40 -27.30
CA ASP A 298 4.43 -14.82 -26.97
C ASP A 298 5.33 -14.57 -28.22
N LEU A 299 4.70 -14.39 -29.38
CA LEU A 299 5.35 -14.01 -30.64
C LEU A 299 5.45 -12.49 -30.76
N SER A 300 6.48 -11.99 -31.43
CA SER A 300 6.50 -10.57 -31.82
C SER A 300 5.41 -10.31 -32.87
N ILE A 301 4.95 -9.06 -33.00
CA ILE A 301 3.94 -8.71 -34.03
C ILE A 301 4.42 -9.10 -35.44
N HIS A 302 5.72 -8.98 -35.69
CA HIS A 302 6.36 -9.46 -36.92
C HIS A 302 6.20 -10.97 -37.11
N ASP A 303 6.60 -11.77 -36.11
CA ASP A 303 6.54 -13.23 -36.18
C ASP A 303 5.10 -13.75 -36.22
N GLU A 304 4.15 -13.03 -35.58
CA GLU A 304 2.73 -13.33 -35.68
C GLU A 304 2.23 -13.20 -37.12
N ILE A 305 2.59 -12.10 -37.80
CA ILE A 305 2.20 -11.86 -39.19
C ILE A 305 2.86 -12.87 -40.12
N GLU A 306 4.17 -13.11 -40.01
CA GLU A 306 4.85 -14.14 -40.81
C GLU A 306 4.19 -15.52 -40.62
N PHE A 307 3.92 -15.91 -39.37
CA PHE A 307 3.27 -17.19 -39.07
C PHE A 307 1.88 -17.30 -39.70
N ILE A 308 1.08 -16.22 -39.69
CA ILE A 308 -0.25 -16.22 -40.30
C ILE A 308 -0.17 -16.35 -41.83
N PHE A 309 0.81 -15.71 -42.47
CA PHE A 309 1.01 -15.79 -43.93
C PHE A 309 1.52 -17.16 -44.40
N GLU A 310 2.21 -17.91 -43.54
CA GLU A 310 2.60 -19.31 -43.80
C GLU A 310 1.39 -20.26 -43.79
N LEU A 311 0.27 -19.87 -43.17
CA LEU A 311 -0.95 -20.67 -43.12
C LEU A 311 -1.83 -20.43 -44.35
N SER A 312 -2.51 -21.49 -44.81
CA SER A 312 -3.58 -21.39 -45.81
C SER A 312 -4.92 -21.46 -45.09
N GLY A 313 -5.60 -20.33 -44.90
CA GLY A 313 -6.78 -20.28 -44.03
C GLY A 313 -7.56 -18.97 -44.02
N VAL A 314 -8.66 -18.96 -43.27
CA VAL A 314 -9.50 -17.78 -43.03
C VAL A 314 -9.09 -17.14 -41.72
N VAL A 315 -8.77 -15.84 -41.74
CA VAL A 315 -8.39 -15.08 -40.54
C VAL A 315 -9.62 -14.38 -39.98
N VAL A 316 -9.88 -14.59 -38.69
CA VAL A 316 -10.95 -13.95 -37.93
C VAL A 316 -10.34 -13.01 -36.93
N CYS A 317 -10.46 -11.72 -37.21
CA CYS A 317 -10.09 -10.65 -36.29
C CYS A 317 -11.39 -10.15 -35.66
N ASN A 318 -11.62 -10.50 -34.39
CA ASN A 318 -12.78 -10.02 -33.65
C ASN A 318 -12.38 -8.80 -32.80
N THR A 319 -13.19 -7.75 -32.84
CA THR A 319 -13.02 -6.55 -32.02
C THR A 319 -14.39 -6.14 -31.50
N VAL A 320 -14.68 -6.46 -30.23
CA VAL A 320 -15.97 -6.13 -29.61
C VAL A 320 -15.98 -4.67 -29.14
N ARG A 321 -14.82 -4.16 -28.72
CA ARG A 321 -14.72 -2.84 -28.05
C ARG A 321 -13.76 -1.85 -28.71
N ARG A 322 -12.68 -2.30 -29.37
CA ARG A 322 -11.59 -1.43 -29.87
C ARG A 322 -10.91 -2.01 -31.12
N GLU A 323 -10.61 -1.18 -32.12
CA GLU A 323 -9.79 -1.55 -33.29
C GLU A 323 -8.30 -1.31 -32.98
N ASN A 324 -7.56 -2.38 -32.68
CA ASN A 324 -6.15 -2.32 -32.24
C ASN A 324 -5.15 -2.43 -33.41
N LEU A 325 -3.84 -2.28 -33.15
CA LEU A 325 -2.82 -2.28 -34.22
C LEU A 325 -2.84 -3.58 -35.03
N ARG A 326 -2.97 -4.73 -34.36
CA ARG A 326 -3.03 -6.06 -34.99
C ARG A 326 -4.17 -6.15 -36.00
N ALA A 327 -5.37 -5.71 -35.61
CA ALA A 327 -6.53 -5.71 -36.49
C ALA A 327 -6.31 -4.85 -37.75
N ARG A 328 -5.67 -3.68 -37.59
CA ARG A 328 -5.38 -2.76 -38.69
C ARG A 328 -4.32 -3.28 -39.66
N LEU A 329 -3.23 -3.85 -39.14
CA LEU A 329 -2.17 -4.46 -39.96
C LEU A 329 -2.70 -5.61 -40.82
N ILE A 330 -3.54 -6.46 -40.23
CA ILE A 330 -4.14 -7.57 -40.97
C ILE A 330 -5.11 -7.06 -42.04
N LYS A 331 -5.94 -6.05 -41.77
CA LYS A 331 -6.85 -5.48 -42.79
C LYS A 331 -6.14 -5.07 -44.10
N ASN A 332 -4.88 -4.65 -44.02
CA ASN A 332 -4.05 -4.26 -45.18
C ASN A 332 -3.28 -5.41 -45.83
N SER A 333 -3.30 -6.59 -45.22
CA SER A 333 -2.46 -7.73 -45.59
C SER A 333 -2.97 -8.48 -46.82
N GLY A 334 -4.19 -8.21 -47.30
CA GLY A 334 -4.81 -8.89 -48.44
C GLY A 334 -5.29 -10.32 -48.14
N LEU A 335 -5.19 -10.80 -46.90
CA LEU A 335 -5.74 -12.08 -46.48
C LEU A 335 -7.29 -12.08 -46.48
N PRO A 336 -7.96 -13.24 -46.63
CA PRO A 336 -9.41 -13.35 -46.48
C PRO A 336 -9.79 -13.17 -45.00
N ILE A 337 -10.03 -11.91 -44.63
CA ILE A 337 -10.26 -11.51 -43.25
C ILE A 337 -11.75 -11.26 -43.04
N ILE A 338 -12.31 -11.95 -42.05
CA ILE A 338 -13.67 -11.67 -41.58
C ILE A 338 -13.55 -10.69 -40.43
N HIS A 339 -13.91 -9.44 -40.71
CA HIS A 339 -14.17 -8.44 -39.69
C HIS A 339 -15.62 -8.59 -39.22
N VAL A 340 -15.79 -8.92 -37.94
CA VAL A 340 -17.10 -8.86 -37.30
C VAL A 340 -17.18 -7.51 -36.60
N GLU A 341 -17.51 -6.47 -37.36
CA GLU A 341 -17.71 -5.13 -36.79
C GLU A 341 -19.06 -5.09 -36.06
N HIS A 342 -19.04 -5.06 -34.73
CA HIS A 342 -20.18 -4.51 -33.99
C HIS A 342 -19.91 -3.04 -33.65
N ARG A 343 -19.83 -2.18 -34.69
CA ARG A 343 -19.81 -0.73 -34.47
C ARG A 343 -21.13 -0.32 -33.81
N GLN A 344 -21.05 0.39 -32.69
CA GLN A 344 -22.14 1.25 -32.25
C GLN A 344 -22.41 2.30 -33.33
N GLN A 345 -23.27 2.02 -34.29
CA GLN A 345 -24.01 3.07 -35.01
C GLN A 345 -25.34 3.28 -34.27
N SER A 346 -25.29 3.98 -33.15
CA SER A 346 -26.47 4.60 -32.55
C SER A 346 -26.11 6.04 -32.21
N GLN A 347 -26.71 6.99 -32.94
CA GLN A 347 -26.66 8.42 -32.64
C GLN A 347 -27.47 8.79 -31.38
N THR A 348 -28.02 7.83 -30.63
CA THR A 348 -28.89 8.09 -29.48
C THR A 348 -28.48 7.30 -28.23
N ASN A 349 -28.26 8.02 -27.14
CA ASN A 349 -27.72 7.56 -25.85
C ASN A 349 -28.59 6.56 -25.06
N ILE A 350 -29.74 6.12 -25.57
CA ILE A 350 -30.77 5.44 -24.75
C ILE A 350 -30.68 3.89 -24.81
N ASP A 351 -30.06 3.28 -25.83
CA ASP A 351 -30.04 1.81 -26.02
C ASP A 351 -28.66 1.16 -25.82
N LYS A 352 -27.84 1.68 -24.90
CA LYS A 352 -26.48 1.14 -24.61
C LYS A 352 -26.45 -0.29 -24.01
N GLN A 353 -27.59 -0.92 -23.71
CA GLN A 353 -27.61 -2.13 -22.88
C GLN A 353 -27.83 -3.50 -23.56
N ARG A 354 -28.19 -3.63 -24.85
CA ARG A 354 -28.48 -4.98 -25.41
C ARG A 354 -28.27 -5.15 -26.93
N CYS A 355 -27.03 -5.17 -27.41
CA CYS A 355 -26.73 -5.78 -28.71
C CYS A 355 -25.45 -6.62 -28.61
N THR A 356 -25.61 -7.95 -28.69
CA THR A 356 -24.53 -8.94 -28.63
C THR A 356 -24.15 -9.38 -30.03
N ALA A 357 -22.86 -9.35 -30.39
CA ALA A 357 -22.37 -10.00 -31.60
C ALA A 357 -22.88 -11.45 -31.67
N ASN A 358 -23.44 -11.86 -32.81
CA ASN A 358 -24.10 -13.16 -32.94
C ASN A 358 -23.12 -14.21 -33.51
N PRO A 359 -22.73 -15.25 -32.74
CA PRO A 359 -21.83 -16.29 -33.20
C PRO A 359 -22.28 -17.00 -34.50
N GLY A 360 -23.58 -16.99 -34.81
CA GLY A 360 -24.12 -17.57 -36.03
C GLY A 360 -23.77 -16.80 -37.29
N GLN A 361 -23.79 -15.46 -37.24
CA GLN A 361 -23.40 -14.63 -38.38
C GLN A 361 -21.91 -14.79 -38.69
N ILE A 362 -21.09 -14.86 -37.64
CA ILE A 362 -19.65 -15.12 -37.73
C ILE A 362 -19.42 -16.49 -38.39
N ALA A 363 -20.12 -17.53 -37.93
CA ALA A 363 -20.01 -18.86 -38.49
C ALA A 363 -20.38 -18.91 -39.98
N GLN A 364 -21.46 -18.25 -40.39
CA GLN A 364 -21.89 -18.20 -41.80
C GLN A 364 -20.85 -17.53 -42.71
N GLU A 365 -20.26 -16.41 -42.29
CA GLU A 365 -19.21 -15.75 -43.08
C GLU A 365 -17.92 -16.57 -43.11
N ILE A 366 -17.57 -17.30 -42.04
CA ILE A 366 -16.43 -18.25 -42.04
C ILE A 366 -16.66 -19.33 -43.09
N VAL A 367 -17.84 -19.97 -43.08
CA VAL A 367 -18.20 -21.02 -44.04
C VAL A 367 -18.16 -20.50 -45.48
N LYS A 368 -18.73 -19.31 -45.73
CA LYS A 368 -18.71 -18.66 -47.04
C LYS A 368 -17.29 -18.32 -47.52
N SER A 369 -16.42 -17.87 -46.61
CA SER A 369 -15.03 -17.51 -46.93
C SER A 369 -14.17 -18.75 -47.20
N LEU A 370 -14.42 -19.85 -46.50
CA LEU A 370 -13.79 -21.15 -46.79
C LEU A 370 -14.18 -21.69 -48.18
N GLN A 371 -15.37 -21.33 -48.68
CA GLN A 371 -15.87 -21.72 -50.00
C GLN A 371 -15.43 -20.77 -51.13
N ALA A 372 -14.84 -19.61 -50.81
CA ALA A 372 -14.31 -18.66 -51.79
C ALA A 372 -12.91 -19.09 -52.31
N LEU A 373 -12.54 -18.61 -53.50
CA LEU A 373 -11.41 -19.04 -54.35
C LEU A 373 -10.10 -19.45 -53.62
N PRO A 374 -9.33 -20.39 -54.19
CA PRO A 374 -8.13 -20.97 -53.56
C PRO A 374 -7.07 -19.92 -53.17
N TYR A 375 -6.46 -20.15 -52.00
CA TYR A 375 -5.38 -19.33 -51.46
C TYR A 375 -4.14 -19.42 -52.36
N VAL A 376 -3.50 -18.27 -52.59
CA VAL A 376 -2.22 -18.19 -53.30
C VAL A 376 -1.13 -17.86 -52.27
N PRO A 377 -0.20 -18.79 -51.97
CA PRO A 377 0.92 -18.48 -51.09
C PRO A 377 1.70 -17.30 -51.63
N SER A 378 1.84 -16.25 -50.82
CA SER A 378 2.55 -15.03 -51.18
C SER A 378 3.64 -14.73 -50.15
N THR A 379 4.63 -13.94 -50.53
CA THR A 379 5.65 -13.48 -49.55
C THR A 379 4.99 -12.44 -48.63
N PRO A 380 5.07 -12.57 -47.30
CA PRO A 380 4.49 -11.57 -46.40
C PRO A 380 5.19 -10.22 -46.61
N PRO A 381 4.45 -9.11 -46.79
CA PRO A 381 5.02 -7.78 -46.66
C PRO A 381 5.52 -7.54 -45.23
N SER A 382 6.53 -6.69 -45.08
CA SER A 382 7.03 -6.31 -43.76
C SER A 382 5.96 -5.55 -42.96
N VAL A 383 6.05 -5.61 -41.63
CA VAL A 383 5.15 -4.87 -40.73
C VAL A 383 5.15 -3.38 -41.04
N LEU A 384 6.32 -2.81 -41.37
CA LEU A 384 6.44 -1.40 -41.78
C LEU A 384 5.72 -1.12 -43.11
N GLU A 385 5.81 -1.99 -44.11
CA GLU A 385 5.10 -1.81 -45.39
C GLU A 385 3.58 -1.90 -45.20
N LEU A 386 3.09 -2.88 -44.44
CA LEU A 386 1.67 -3.02 -44.10
C LEU A 386 1.14 -1.77 -43.41
N TRP A 387 1.96 -1.24 -42.50
CA TRP A 387 1.66 -0.01 -41.82
C TRP A 387 1.69 1.16 -42.80
N GLN A 388 2.75 1.39 -43.58
CA GLN A 388 2.86 2.51 -44.52
C GLN A 388 1.74 2.53 -45.57
N ALA A 389 1.28 1.37 -46.03
CA ALA A 389 0.15 1.25 -46.96
C ALA A 389 -1.20 1.69 -46.38
N GLY A 390 -1.33 1.69 -45.05
CA GLY A 390 -2.56 2.08 -44.34
C GLY A 390 -2.74 3.56 -44.12
N HIS A 391 -1.75 4.39 -44.48
CA HIS A 391 -1.70 5.77 -43.99
C HIS A 391 -1.59 6.81 -45.11
N SER A 392 -2.22 7.96 -44.84
CA SER A 392 -1.94 9.23 -45.52
C SER A 392 -0.56 9.79 -45.11
N PRO A 393 0.00 10.78 -45.82
CA PRO A 393 1.27 11.41 -45.45
C PRO A 393 1.27 11.88 -43.98
N LEU A 394 2.39 11.66 -43.27
CA LEU A 394 2.52 12.05 -41.87
C LEU A 394 2.50 13.58 -41.72
N PRO A 395 2.00 14.12 -40.59
CA PRO A 395 2.04 15.54 -40.33
C PRO A 395 3.47 16.06 -40.18
N THR A 396 3.68 17.34 -40.47
CA THR A 396 4.95 18.05 -40.20
C THR A 396 4.81 18.88 -38.93
N PHE A 397 5.82 18.83 -38.06
CA PHE A 397 5.85 19.59 -36.80
C PHE A 397 6.63 20.90 -36.90
N ASP A 398 6.98 21.32 -38.11
CA ASP A 398 7.60 22.61 -38.36
C ASP A 398 6.63 23.77 -38.07
N ASN A 399 7.18 24.95 -37.76
CA ASN A 399 6.44 26.19 -37.48
C ASN A 399 5.49 26.10 -36.28
N ILE A 400 5.72 25.19 -35.34
CA ILE A 400 5.10 25.26 -34.00
C ILE A 400 5.85 26.36 -33.22
N PRO A 401 5.15 27.39 -32.68
CA PRO A 401 5.80 28.49 -31.99
C PRO A 401 6.57 28.04 -30.73
N SER A 402 7.74 28.64 -30.51
CA SER A 402 8.44 28.52 -29.23
C SER A 402 7.64 29.19 -28.10
N SER A 403 7.78 28.66 -26.89
CA SER A 403 7.23 29.28 -25.69
C SER A 403 8.09 30.46 -25.24
N ALA A 404 7.46 31.55 -24.78
CA ALA A 404 8.20 32.66 -24.21
C ALA A 404 8.83 32.26 -22.85
N PRO A 405 10.06 32.73 -22.53
CA PRO A 405 10.66 32.52 -21.22
C PRO A 405 9.81 33.17 -20.10
N LEU A 406 9.89 32.65 -18.88
CA LEU A 406 9.20 33.19 -17.71
C LEU A 406 9.69 34.63 -17.43
N PRO A 407 8.81 35.65 -17.49
CA PRO A 407 9.20 37.02 -17.18
C PRO A 407 9.34 37.20 -15.66
N VAL A 408 10.56 37.09 -15.14
CA VAL A 408 10.82 37.30 -13.71
C VAL A 408 10.83 38.80 -13.42
N SER A 409 9.76 39.30 -12.79
CA SER A 409 9.69 40.66 -12.25
C SER A 409 10.32 40.71 -10.85
N HIS A 410 11.07 41.78 -10.55
CA HIS A 410 11.64 42.01 -9.22
C HIS A 410 10.79 42.95 -8.35
N THR A 411 9.81 43.64 -8.94
CA THR A 411 9.03 44.73 -8.32
C THR A 411 7.52 44.64 -8.57
N GLY A 412 7.01 43.43 -8.85
CA GLY A 412 5.59 43.15 -9.12
C GLY A 412 4.66 43.24 -7.89
N PRO A 413 3.60 42.41 -7.78
CA PRO A 413 2.63 42.47 -6.68
C PRO A 413 3.29 42.29 -5.30
N LYS A 414 2.80 43.01 -4.30
CA LYS A 414 3.40 42.94 -2.96
C LYS A 414 3.15 41.56 -2.35
N VAL A 415 4.19 40.87 -1.89
CA VAL A 415 4.08 39.58 -1.19
C VAL A 415 4.19 39.78 0.33
N SER A 416 3.26 39.22 1.10
CA SER A 416 3.39 39.14 2.57
C SER A 416 3.69 37.72 3.00
N VAL A 417 4.86 37.50 3.60
CA VAL A 417 5.33 36.19 4.08
C VAL A 417 4.97 36.00 5.56
N CYS A 418 4.27 34.90 5.89
CA CYS A 418 3.80 34.57 7.23
C CYS A 418 4.67 33.45 7.78
N ILE A 419 5.40 33.71 8.85
CA ILE A 419 6.12 32.65 9.57
C ILE A 419 5.39 32.30 10.84
N THR A 420 4.87 31.08 10.93
CA THR A 420 4.30 30.56 12.19
C THR A 420 5.40 29.95 13.05
N HIS A 421 5.47 30.38 14.29
CA HIS A 421 6.55 30.04 15.21
C HIS A 421 6.02 29.43 16.52
N PHE A 422 6.67 28.37 17.00
CA PHE A 422 6.44 27.84 18.33
C PHE A 422 7.70 27.18 18.91
N SER A 423 8.35 27.84 19.87
CA SER A 423 9.45 27.30 20.69
C SER A 423 10.71 26.84 19.94
N ARG A 424 11.00 27.38 18.74
CA ARG A 424 12.14 26.98 17.87
C ARG A 424 13.00 28.16 17.38
N PRO A 425 13.54 29.02 18.27
CA PRO A 425 14.10 30.32 17.86
C PRO A 425 15.33 30.19 16.93
N LYS A 426 16.07 29.08 17.02
CA LYS A 426 17.24 28.81 16.17
C LYS A 426 16.82 28.54 14.72
N GLU A 427 15.76 27.78 14.54
CA GLU A 427 15.16 27.47 13.24
C GLU A 427 14.60 28.76 12.64
N LEU A 428 13.84 29.53 13.42
CA LEU A 428 13.28 30.82 13.00
C LEU A 428 14.35 31.78 12.48
N ARG A 429 15.47 31.92 13.20
CA ARG A 429 16.59 32.78 12.75
C ARG A 429 17.11 32.40 11.38
N ARG A 430 17.05 31.12 11.01
CA ARG A 430 17.52 30.63 9.72
C ARG A 430 16.50 30.81 8.61
N ALA A 431 15.22 30.58 8.90
CA ALA A 431 14.14 30.95 7.99
C ALA A 431 14.26 32.44 7.62
N LEU A 432 14.43 33.32 8.61
CA LEU A 432 14.64 34.76 8.39
C LEU A 432 15.92 35.05 7.59
N ALA A 433 17.04 34.38 7.88
CA ALA A 433 18.27 34.55 7.11
C ALA A 433 18.11 34.15 5.63
N SER A 434 17.27 33.16 5.34
CA SER A 434 16.97 32.72 3.97
C SER A 434 16.06 33.70 3.23
N LEU A 435 15.10 34.32 3.93
CA LEU A 435 14.26 35.37 3.35
C LEU A 435 15.06 36.64 3.02
N LYS A 436 16.08 36.97 3.81
CA LYS A 436 17.02 38.08 3.49
C LYS A 436 17.81 37.87 2.19
N GLN A 437 17.83 36.66 1.64
CA GLN A 437 18.55 36.30 0.41
C GLN A 437 17.64 36.21 -0.83
N GLN A 438 16.36 36.55 -0.69
CA GLN A 438 15.42 36.50 -1.81
C GLN A 438 15.77 37.51 -2.91
N THR A 439 15.61 37.10 -4.17
CA THR A 439 15.83 37.95 -5.35
C THR A 439 14.63 38.82 -5.71
N TYR A 440 13.50 38.64 -5.02
CA TYR A 440 12.32 39.48 -5.15
C TYR A 440 12.37 40.61 -4.12
N GLU A 441 12.12 41.86 -4.50
CA GLU A 441 12.31 43.00 -3.61
C GLU A 441 11.03 43.44 -2.90
N ASN A 442 9.86 43.28 -3.55
CA ASN A 442 8.59 43.80 -3.04
C ASN A 442 7.87 42.84 -2.07
N PHE A 443 8.50 42.51 -0.94
CA PHE A 443 7.88 41.66 0.08
C PHE A 443 8.09 42.16 1.52
N ASP A 444 7.16 41.80 2.41
CA ASP A 444 7.31 41.96 3.86
C ASP A 444 7.16 40.62 4.59
N VAL A 445 7.67 40.55 5.82
CA VAL A 445 7.60 39.34 6.66
C VAL A 445 6.87 39.65 7.96
N LEU A 446 5.93 38.78 8.31
CA LEU A 446 5.20 38.77 9.56
C LEU A 446 5.43 37.43 10.27
N ILE A 447 6.04 37.49 11.44
CA ILE A 447 6.20 36.34 12.33
C ILE A 447 5.02 36.32 13.29
N VAL A 448 4.37 35.16 13.45
CA VAL A 448 3.33 34.91 14.44
C VAL A 448 3.86 33.86 15.42
N ASP A 449 4.21 34.31 16.63
CA ASP A 449 4.47 33.41 17.76
C ASP A 449 3.15 32.90 18.32
N ASP A 450 2.93 31.59 18.22
CA ASP A 450 1.71 30.91 18.68
C ASP A 450 1.81 30.53 20.16
N GLY A 451 2.20 31.49 20.99
CA GLY A 451 2.23 31.36 22.45
C GLY A 451 3.37 30.50 22.99
N SER A 452 4.62 30.74 22.58
CA SER A 452 5.79 30.00 23.09
C SER A 452 5.93 30.18 24.61
N PRO A 453 5.87 29.11 25.44
CA PRO A 453 5.79 29.25 26.90
C PRO A 453 7.14 29.50 27.57
N ASP A 454 8.27 29.19 26.92
CA ASP A 454 9.60 29.28 27.51
C ASP A 454 10.09 30.75 27.60
N PRO A 455 10.41 31.27 28.81
CA PRO A 455 10.95 32.61 28.98
C PRO A 455 12.27 32.88 28.22
N GLN A 456 13.09 31.86 27.96
CA GLN A 456 14.30 32.01 27.14
C GLN A 456 13.94 32.23 25.67
N VAL A 457 12.95 31.51 25.15
CA VAL A 457 12.42 31.73 23.80
C VAL A 457 11.84 33.13 23.68
N GLN A 458 11.07 33.58 24.67
CA GLN A 458 10.51 34.94 24.67
C GLN A 458 11.58 36.05 24.67
N LYS A 459 12.71 35.84 25.37
CA LYS A 459 13.87 36.75 25.28
C LYS A 459 14.49 36.76 23.89
N GLU A 460 14.67 35.60 23.28
CA GLU A 460 15.19 35.51 21.91
C GLU A 460 14.24 36.18 20.90
N LEU A 461 12.93 36.01 21.04
CA LEU A 461 11.94 36.67 20.19
C LEU A 461 11.97 38.19 20.33
N ALA A 462 12.24 38.72 21.53
CA ALA A 462 12.44 40.15 21.72
C ALA A 462 13.67 40.68 20.95
N LEU A 463 14.78 39.93 20.97
CA LEU A 463 15.98 40.27 20.17
C LEU A 463 15.69 40.19 18.66
N ILE A 464 15.04 39.12 18.22
CA ILE A 464 14.64 38.96 16.81
C ILE A 464 13.74 40.13 16.37
N LYS A 465 12.80 40.57 17.22
CA LYS A 465 11.91 41.71 16.93
C LYS A 465 12.70 43.00 16.69
N GLU A 466 13.74 43.27 17.48
CA GLU A 466 14.62 44.42 17.28
C GLU A 466 15.45 44.30 16.00
N GLU A 467 15.96 43.10 15.70
CA GLU A 467 16.78 42.84 14.50
C GLU A 467 16.00 43.00 13.18
N ILE A 468 14.71 42.64 13.16
CA ILE A 468 13.88 42.66 11.94
C ILE A 468 13.15 43.99 11.73
N ALA A 469 12.99 44.82 12.77
CA ALA A 469 12.28 46.10 12.67
C ALA A 469 12.85 47.07 11.62
N PRO A 470 14.18 47.20 11.42
CA PRO A 470 14.75 48.02 10.35
C PRO A 470 14.40 47.55 8.93
N LEU A 471 13.99 46.29 8.77
CA LEU A 471 13.54 45.72 7.50
C LEU A 471 12.04 45.96 7.23
N GLY A 472 11.33 46.63 8.15
CA GLY A 472 9.88 46.77 8.09
C GLY A 472 9.10 45.49 8.41
N TRP A 473 9.80 44.45 8.86
CA TRP A 473 9.20 43.16 9.24
C TRP A 473 8.66 43.23 10.68
N ARG A 474 7.69 42.38 10.98
CA ARG A 474 6.96 42.44 12.26
C ARG A 474 6.91 41.08 12.94
N LEU A 475 6.82 41.10 14.26
CA LEU A 475 6.55 39.94 15.11
C LEU A 475 5.33 40.23 15.98
N LEU A 476 4.34 39.36 15.88
CA LEU A 476 3.14 39.35 16.70
C LEU A 476 3.13 38.09 17.57
N VAL A 477 2.50 38.21 18.74
CA VAL A 477 2.33 37.11 19.69
C VAL A 477 0.84 36.93 19.89
N GLN A 478 0.39 35.68 19.90
CA GLN A 478 -0.96 35.28 20.30
C GLN A 478 -0.91 34.17 21.34
N GLU A 479 -2.06 33.85 21.93
CA GLU A 479 -2.21 32.60 22.68
C GLU A 479 -2.09 31.40 21.75
N ASN A 480 -1.59 30.26 22.24
CA ASN A 480 -1.45 29.05 21.44
C ASN A 480 -2.82 28.57 20.95
N ARG A 481 -3.04 28.70 19.64
CA ARG A 481 -4.27 28.29 18.96
C ARG A 481 -4.01 27.34 17.78
N TYR A 482 -2.79 26.83 17.68
CA TYR A 482 -2.32 25.89 16.66
C TYR A 482 -2.17 26.52 15.25
N LEU A 483 -1.53 25.75 14.36
CA LEU A 483 -1.03 26.21 13.04
C LEU A 483 -2.05 26.98 12.20
N GLY A 484 -3.24 26.41 11.97
CA GLY A 484 -4.27 27.05 11.15
C GLY A 484 -4.73 28.41 11.68
N ALA A 485 -4.92 28.52 13.00
CA ALA A 485 -5.31 29.78 13.64
C ALA A 485 -4.18 30.82 13.60
N ALA A 486 -2.93 30.39 13.81
CA ALA A 486 -1.77 31.27 13.71
C ALA A 486 -1.58 31.83 12.28
N ARG A 487 -1.76 31.00 11.25
CA ARG A 487 -1.73 31.45 9.84
C ARG A 487 -2.86 32.43 9.53
N ASN A 488 -4.08 32.14 9.97
CA ASN A 488 -5.22 33.05 9.78
C ASN A 488 -5.05 34.37 10.57
N PHE A 489 -4.43 34.32 11.74
CA PHE A 489 -4.09 35.54 12.48
C PHE A 489 -3.06 36.37 11.74
N GLY A 490 -2.04 35.73 11.17
CA GLY A 490 -1.07 36.38 10.29
C GLY A 490 -1.74 37.03 9.08
N SER A 491 -2.57 36.28 8.35
CA SER A 491 -3.21 36.77 7.12
C SER A 491 -4.07 38.03 7.32
N ARG A 492 -4.77 38.13 8.46
CA ARG A 492 -5.54 39.32 8.87
C ARG A 492 -4.69 40.58 9.09
N HIS A 493 -3.41 40.42 9.39
CA HIS A 493 -2.48 41.54 9.62
C HIS A 493 -1.59 41.84 8.43
N MET A 494 -1.72 41.08 7.34
CA MET A 494 -0.92 41.23 6.12
C MET A 494 -1.60 42.13 5.11
N SER A 495 -0.81 42.83 4.32
CA SER A 495 -1.30 43.79 3.31
C SER A 495 -0.90 43.45 1.88
N GLY A 496 -0.07 42.41 1.67
CA GLY A 496 0.35 42.00 0.33
C GLY A 496 -0.82 41.55 -0.54
N ASP A 497 -0.70 41.78 -1.85
CA ASP A 497 -1.62 41.27 -2.88
C ASP A 497 -1.54 39.73 -2.96
N CYS A 498 -0.37 39.18 -2.61
CA CYS A 498 -0.13 37.75 -2.45
C CYS A 498 0.31 37.44 -1.02
N LEU A 499 -0.08 36.26 -0.54
CA LEU A 499 0.28 35.70 0.77
C LEU A 499 1.19 34.50 0.56
N LEU A 500 2.24 34.35 1.35
CA LEU A 500 3.08 33.15 1.37
C LEU A 500 3.20 32.64 2.81
N PHE A 501 2.88 31.38 3.09
CA PHE A 501 2.91 30.83 4.45
C PHE A 501 4.10 29.88 4.62
N MET A 502 5.10 30.27 5.37
CA MET A 502 6.34 29.51 5.54
C MET A 502 6.48 29.03 6.99
N ASP A 503 6.77 27.75 7.21
CA ASP A 503 7.07 27.26 8.56
C ASP A 503 8.45 27.76 9.04
N ASP A 504 8.61 27.93 10.36
CA ASP A 504 9.83 28.48 10.96
C ASP A 504 11.09 27.60 10.83
N ASP A 505 10.96 26.36 10.37
CA ASP A 505 12.04 25.42 10.13
C ASP A 505 12.34 25.14 8.65
N ASN A 506 11.56 25.71 7.74
CA ASN A 506 11.86 25.75 6.31
C ASN A 506 12.98 26.77 6.00
N VAL A 507 13.70 26.55 4.90
CA VAL A 507 14.75 27.47 4.42
C VAL A 507 14.47 27.79 2.96
N ALA A 508 14.13 29.04 2.69
CA ALA A 508 13.80 29.53 1.35
C ALA A 508 15.03 29.55 0.43
N LYS A 509 14.90 29.12 -0.84
CA LYS A 509 15.99 29.31 -1.82
C LYS A 509 15.87 30.70 -2.45
N PRO A 510 16.98 31.32 -2.91
CA PRO A 510 16.97 32.74 -3.29
C PRO A 510 15.92 33.13 -4.34
N GLN A 511 15.54 32.23 -5.24
CA GLN A 511 14.59 32.50 -6.32
C GLN A 511 13.14 32.10 -6.00
N GLU A 512 12.83 31.66 -4.77
CA GLU A 512 11.49 31.16 -4.40
C GLU A 512 10.40 32.18 -4.71
N ILE A 513 10.44 33.36 -4.06
CA ILE A 513 9.36 34.34 -4.19
C ILE A 513 9.27 34.87 -5.64
N SER A 514 10.40 35.17 -6.28
CA SER A 514 10.40 35.70 -7.65
C SER A 514 9.85 34.70 -8.67
N THR A 515 10.09 33.40 -8.47
CA THR A 515 9.57 32.35 -9.36
C THR A 515 8.08 32.15 -9.15
N LEU A 516 7.63 32.08 -7.89
CA LEU A 516 6.21 31.92 -7.55
C LEU A 516 5.37 33.08 -8.06
N VAL A 517 5.84 34.32 -7.88
CA VAL A 517 5.15 35.52 -8.38
C VAL A 517 5.07 35.50 -9.91
N ALA A 518 6.19 35.26 -10.59
CA ALA A 518 6.21 35.24 -12.06
C ALA A 518 5.29 34.15 -12.64
N VAL A 519 5.22 32.98 -11.98
CA VAL A 519 4.30 31.91 -12.36
C VAL A 519 2.84 32.33 -12.12
N ALA A 520 2.52 32.91 -10.97
CA ALA A 520 1.17 33.39 -10.66
C ALA A 520 0.68 34.48 -11.62
N GLU A 521 1.57 35.38 -12.05
CA GLU A 521 1.28 36.41 -13.06
C GLU A 521 1.10 35.80 -14.45
N ARG A 522 1.94 34.84 -14.83
CA ARG A 522 1.87 34.17 -16.14
C ARG A 522 0.62 33.32 -16.31
N THR A 523 0.27 32.52 -15.31
CA THR A 523 -0.83 31.56 -15.40
C THR A 523 -2.16 32.12 -14.94
N GLY A 524 -2.13 33.19 -14.14
CA GLY A 524 -3.33 33.68 -13.46
C GLY A 524 -3.74 32.84 -12.24
N ALA A 525 -2.99 31.79 -11.90
CA ALA A 525 -3.35 30.84 -10.85
C ALA A 525 -3.66 31.51 -9.50
N GLY A 526 -4.66 30.99 -8.80
CA GLY A 526 -5.03 31.44 -7.46
C GLY A 526 -4.02 30.98 -6.40
N ILE A 527 -3.43 29.81 -6.61
CA ILE A 527 -2.43 29.21 -5.73
C ILE A 527 -1.26 28.68 -6.57
N VAL A 528 -0.03 28.95 -6.13
CA VAL A 528 1.18 28.40 -6.74
C VAL A 528 1.96 27.62 -5.68
N THR A 529 2.10 26.31 -5.90
CA THR A 529 2.89 25.38 -5.07
C THR A 529 4.20 25.02 -5.79
N MET A 530 5.06 24.24 -5.15
CA MET A 530 6.39 23.92 -5.66
C MET A 530 6.95 22.62 -5.06
N PHE A 531 8.03 22.13 -5.65
CA PHE A 531 8.79 21.02 -5.05
C PHE A 531 9.62 21.52 -3.86
N CYS A 532 10.05 20.59 -3.00
CA CYS A 532 10.97 20.90 -1.92
C CYS A 532 12.07 19.84 -1.78
N ASP A 533 13.26 20.30 -1.41
CA ASP A 533 14.37 19.43 -1.05
C ASP A 533 14.36 19.16 0.45
N VAL A 534 14.47 17.90 0.84
CA VAL A 534 14.54 17.51 2.25
C VAL A 534 15.98 17.62 2.74
N PHE A 535 16.17 18.08 3.97
CA PHE A 535 17.46 18.00 4.65
C PHE A 535 17.32 17.57 6.11
N GLU A 536 18.33 16.84 6.59
CA GLU A 536 18.42 16.39 7.99
C GLU A 536 19.55 17.10 8.75
N THR A 537 20.62 17.50 8.04
CA THR A 537 21.82 18.10 8.65
C THR A 537 22.25 19.36 7.92
N GLU A 538 23.02 20.20 8.62
CA GLU A 538 23.57 21.46 8.06
C GLU A 538 24.49 21.25 6.86
N LYS A 539 25.17 20.10 6.77
CA LYS A 539 26.07 19.80 5.65
C LYS A 539 25.32 19.70 4.31
N THR A 540 24.10 19.18 4.34
CA THR A 540 23.24 19.06 3.16
C THR A 540 22.84 20.45 2.64
N LEU A 541 22.50 21.37 3.55
CA LEU A 541 22.12 22.75 3.19
C LEU A 541 23.27 23.57 2.59
N SER A 542 24.52 23.29 2.97
CA SER A 542 25.67 23.99 2.38
C SER A 542 26.00 23.54 0.95
N GLY A 543 25.22 22.62 0.37
CA GLY A 543 25.43 22.09 -0.99
C GLY A 543 26.64 21.16 -1.12
N ALA A 544 27.20 20.70 0.01
CA ALA A 544 28.33 19.77 0.03
C ALA A 544 27.91 18.33 -0.35
N GLU A 545 26.63 18.02 -0.19
CA GLU A 545 26.01 16.74 -0.51
C GLU A 545 24.67 16.98 -1.21
N PRO A 546 24.23 16.11 -2.14
CA PRO A 546 22.90 16.21 -2.72
C PRO A 546 21.84 16.01 -1.64
N PRO A 547 20.62 16.56 -1.83
CA PRO A 547 19.53 16.30 -0.92
C PRO A 547 19.28 14.78 -0.78
N PRO A 548 19.04 14.26 0.44
CA PRO A 548 18.67 12.85 0.63
C PRO A 548 17.34 12.50 -0.03
N MET A 549 16.41 13.46 -0.08
CA MET A 549 15.08 13.28 -0.64
C MET A 549 14.55 14.59 -1.25
N ARG A 550 13.68 14.47 -2.26
CA ARG A 550 12.90 15.57 -2.86
C ARG A 550 11.44 15.18 -2.92
N TYR A 551 10.58 16.09 -2.48
CA TYR A 551 9.14 15.95 -2.62
C TYR A 551 8.67 16.65 -3.90
N THR A 552 7.93 15.91 -4.72
CA THR A 552 7.50 16.28 -6.07
C THR A 552 5.98 16.21 -6.16
N PRO A 553 5.22 17.15 -5.56
CA PRO A 553 3.76 17.17 -5.71
C PRO A 553 3.34 17.21 -7.19
N PHE A 554 2.21 16.60 -7.52
CA PHE A 554 1.74 16.52 -8.92
C PHE A 554 1.11 17.84 -9.36
N GLY A 555 0.37 18.51 -8.47
CA GLY A 555 -0.51 19.62 -8.79
C GLY A 555 -1.96 19.35 -8.36
N SER A 556 -2.90 20.10 -8.93
CA SER A 556 -4.32 19.98 -8.60
C SER A 556 -4.93 18.72 -9.22
N ASP A 557 -5.46 17.81 -8.39
CA ASP A 557 -6.39 16.78 -8.86
C ASP A 557 -7.34 16.40 -7.71
N PRO A 558 -8.66 16.64 -7.85
CA PRO A 558 -9.60 16.37 -6.78
C PRO A 558 -9.81 14.87 -6.53
N ALA A 559 -9.60 13.99 -7.52
CA ALA A 559 -9.77 12.55 -7.33
C ALA A 559 -8.58 11.95 -6.55
N LEU A 560 -7.36 12.37 -6.87
CA LEU A 560 -6.14 11.97 -6.18
C LEU A 560 -6.01 12.66 -4.81
N GLY A 561 -6.41 13.93 -4.72
CA GLY A 561 -6.31 14.77 -3.52
C GLY A 561 -7.12 14.26 -2.33
N VAL A 562 -8.11 13.39 -2.56
CA VAL A 562 -8.81 12.66 -1.49
C VAL A 562 -7.86 11.67 -0.80
N PHE A 563 -7.01 10.97 -1.55
CA PHE A 563 -6.23 9.83 -1.06
C PHE A 563 -4.78 10.17 -0.74
N SER A 564 -4.21 11.15 -1.42
CA SER A 564 -2.82 11.56 -1.28
C SER A 564 -2.69 13.06 -1.41
N ASN A 565 -1.78 13.68 -0.65
CA ASN A 565 -1.46 15.08 -0.85
C ASN A 565 -0.67 15.20 -2.16
N CYS A 566 -1.38 15.52 -3.24
CA CYS A 566 -0.82 15.77 -4.56
C CYS A 566 -0.48 17.26 -4.79
N TYR A 567 -0.87 18.15 -3.87
CA TYR A 567 -0.87 19.59 -4.07
C TYR A 567 0.44 20.25 -3.68
N GLY A 568 1.02 19.88 -2.53
CA GLY A 568 2.25 20.47 -2.01
C GLY A 568 2.20 20.74 -0.51
N ASP A 569 3.11 21.60 -0.06
CA ASP A 569 3.25 22.05 1.32
C ASP A 569 2.53 23.40 1.53
N ALA A 570 2.24 23.74 2.79
CA ALA A 570 1.70 25.05 3.17
C ALA A 570 2.57 26.22 2.65
N ASN A 571 3.89 26.01 2.49
CA ASN A 571 4.83 26.89 1.81
C ASN A 571 4.51 27.01 0.32
N ALA A 572 3.49 27.82 0.06
CA ALA A 572 2.93 28.12 -1.25
C ALA A 572 2.54 29.60 -1.31
N LEU A 573 2.45 30.14 -2.53
CA LEU A 573 1.96 31.49 -2.78
C LEU A 573 0.45 31.44 -3.05
N TYR A 574 -0.32 32.28 -2.37
CA TYR A 574 -1.75 32.41 -2.52
C TYR A 574 -2.06 33.84 -2.98
N LYS A 575 -2.83 34.01 -4.05
CA LYS A 575 -3.46 35.31 -4.31
C LYS A 575 -4.41 35.62 -3.18
N ARG A 576 -4.39 36.86 -2.66
CA ARG A 576 -5.26 37.26 -1.55
C ARG A 576 -6.72 36.96 -1.84
N GLU A 577 -7.20 37.32 -3.03
CA GLU A 577 -8.58 37.07 -3.45
C GLU A 577 -8.96 35.58 -3.38
N ALA A 578 -8.06 34.68 -3.82
CA ALA A 578 -8.29 33.25 -3.75
C ALA A 578 -8.31 32.74 -2.31
N PHE A 579 -7.37 33.20 -1.47
CA PHE A 579 -7.31 32.83 -0.06
C PHE A 579 -8.55 33.29 0.72
N ASP A 580 -8.97 34.53 0.49
CA ASP A 580 -10.14 35.14 1.13
C ASP A 580 -11.44 34.44 0.66
N LYS A 581 -11.55 34.10 -0.63
CA LYS A 581 -12.67 33.31 -1.18
C LYS A 581 -12.81 31.96 -0.46
N LEU A 582 -11.69 31.29 -0.19
CA LEU A 582 -11.67 29.96 0.45
C LEU A 582 -11.91 30.00 1.97
N GLY A 583 -11.96 31.20 2.57
CA GLY A 583 -12.16 31.39 4.01
C GLY A 583 -10.95 31.05 4.89
N GLY A 584 -9.76 30.90 4.29
CA GLY A 584 -8.52 30.56 4.98
C GLY A 584 -8.47 29.14 5.56
N PHE A 585 -7.49 28.91 6.45
CA PHE A 585 -7.25 27.62 7.08
C PHE A 585 -8.34 27.31 8.13
N THR A 586 -8.65 26.04 8.35
CA THR A 586 -9.47 25.66 9.50
C THR A 586 -8.66 25.76 10.80
N GLU A 587 -9.32 26.12 11.90
CA GLU A 587 -8.67 26.40 13.19
C GLU A 587 -8.81 25.23 14.19
N ASP A 588 -8.91 23.99 13.70
CA ASP A 588 -9.03 22.78 14.54
C ASP A 588 -7.76 22.58 15.39
N PHE A 589 -7.87 22.74 16.71
CA PHE A 589 -6.75 22.62 17.64
C PHE A 589 -6.24 21.18 17.75
N GLY A 590 -4.92 20.98 17.66
CA GLY A 590 -4.27 19.67 17.83
C GLY A 590 -4.37 18.72 16.63
N VAL A 591 -5.03 19.12 15.55
CA VAL A 591 -5.15 18.36 14.30
C VAL A 591 -4.26 19.01 13.24
N THR A 592 -3.60 18.24 12.39
CA THR A 592 -2.77 18.73 11.28
C THR A 592 -3.55 18.66 9.96
N HIS A 593 -2.92 18.82 8.79
CA HIS A 593 -3.56 18.78 7.45
C HIS A 593 -4.47 19.98 7.14
N GLU A 594 -4.31 21.11 7.82
CA GLU A 594 -5.02 22.35 7.52
C GLU A 594 -4.73 22.87 6.10
N ASP A 595 -3.50 22.68 5.64
CA ASP A 595 -3.01 23.02 4.31
C ASP A 595 -3.60 22.08 3.25
N TRP A 596 -3.54 20.77 3.48
CA TRP A 596 -4.14 19.79 2.59
C TRP A 596 -5.66 19.98 2.50
N GLU A 597 -6.36 20.24 3.61
CA GLU A 597 -7.79 20.60 3.56
C GLU A 597 -8.05 21.84 2.69
N LEU A 598 -7.24 22.90 2.85
CA LEU A 598 -7.37 24.12 2.05
C LEU A 598 -7.14 23.84 0.56
N PHE A 599 -6.13 23.04 0.21
CA PHE A 599 -5.88 22.66 -1.19
C PHE A 599 -7.00 21.77 -1.76
N CYS A 600 -7.53 20.83 -0.98
CA CYS A 600 -8.70 20.04 -1.38
C CYS A 600 -9.90 20.95 -1.65
N ARG A 601 -10.18 21.91 -0.76
CA ARG A 601 -11.27 22.88 -0.95
C ARG A 601 -11.04 23.73 -2.20
N ALA A 602 -9.83 24.24 -2.39
CA ALA A 602 -9.43 25.01 -3.57
C ALA A 602 -9.65 24.22 -4.87
N SER A 603 -9.20 22.97 -4.91
CA SER A 603 -9.35 22.07 -6.05
C SER A 603 -10.82 21.83 -6.40
N ILE A 604 -11.67 21.55 -5.41
CA ILE A 604 -13.10 21.29 -5.64
C ILE A 604 -13.85 22.58 -6.03
N GLU A 605 -13.48 23.74 -5.47
CA GLU A 605 -14.07 25.04 -5.82
C GLU A 605 -13.57 25.63 -7.15
N GLY A 606 -12.74 24.89 -7.90
CA GLY A 606 -12.21 25.31 -9.19
C GLY A 606 -11.20 26.45 -9.09
N VAL A 607 -10.48 26.56 -7.98
CA VAL A 607 -9.33 27.48 -7.88
C VAL A 607 -8.14 26.83 -8.57
N ASP A 608 -7.55 27.53 -9.55
CA ASP A 608 -6.37 27.05 -10.25
C ASP A 608 -5.16 26.94 -9.30
N ILE A 609 -4.67 25.72 -9.11
CA ILE A 609 -3.45 25.41 -8.36
C ILE A 609 -2.38 24.93 -9.36
N VAL A 610 -1.29 25.68 -9.44
CA VAL A 610 -0.16 25.35 -10.32
C VAL A 610 1.04 24.95 -9.48
N CYS A 611 1.60 23.77 -9.74
CA CYS A 611 2.83 23.32 -9.10
C CYS A 611 4.04 23.64 -9.97
N VAL A 612 5.01 24.38 -9.44
CA VAL A 612 6.29 24.63 -10.11
C VAL A 612 7.18 23.38 -9.98
N PRO A 613 7.65 22.78 -11.08
CA PRO A 613 8.46 21.55 -11.05
C PRO A 613 9.93 21.81 -10.65
N GLU A 614 10.17 22.74 -9.73
CA GLU A 614 11.49 23.10 -9.21
C GLU A 614 11.49 23.11 -7.68
N PRO A 615 12.56 22.60 -7.04
CA PRO A 615 12.69 22.59 -5.59
C PRO A 615 13.05 24.00 -5.11
N LEU A 616 12.07 24.80 -4.69
CA LEU A 616 12.31 26.22 -4.38
C LEU A 616 12.56 26.49 -2.89
N PHE A 617 12.42 25.50 -2.02
CA PHE A 617 12.80 25.62 -0.61
C PHE A 617 13.34 24.30 -0.08
N TRP A 618 13.93 24.36 1.11
CA TRP A 618 14.39 23.21 1.87
C TRP A 618 13.46 22.92 3.03
N TYR A 619 12.96 21.68 3.08
CA TYR A 619 12.11 21.16 4.13
C TYR A 619 12.93 20.39 5.17
N ARG A 620 12.77 20.72 6.45
CA ARG A 620 13.51 20.05 7.53
C ARG A 620 12.77 18.80 7.98
N VAL A 621 13.46 17.66 7.99
CA VAL A 621 12.97 16.45 8.67
C VAL A 621 13.72 16.26 9.97
N SER A 622 12.99 16.18 11.08
CA SER A 622 13.52 15.83 12.41
C SER A 622 12.71 14.67 13.01
N LYS A 623 13.32 13.87 13.89
CA LYS A 623 12.63 12.77 14.62
C LYS A 623 11.46 13.27 15.49
N SER A 624 11.44 14.56 15.81
CA SER A 624 10.40 15.25 16.58
C SER A 624 9.45 16.09 15.72
N GLY A 625 9.66 16.13 14.40
CA GLY A 625 8.87 16.94 13.47
C GLY A 625 7.54 16.29 13.08
N MET A 626 6.59 17.09 12.59
CA MET A 626 5.23 16.64 12.25
C MET A 626 5.17 15.57 11.15
N PHE A 627 6.18 15.46 10.27
CA PHE A 627 6.16 14.47 9.18
C PHE A 627 6.45 13.02 9.65
N LEU A 628 7.17 12.85 10.76
CA LEU A 628 7.60 11.54 11.30
C LEU A 628 7.29 11.35 12.79
N GLY A 629 6.74 12.34 13.47
CA GLY A 629 6.51 12.34 14.91
C GLY A 629 5.33 11.46 15.33
N GLU A 630 5.42 10.91 16.55
CA GLU A 630 4.38 10.08 17.19
C GLU A 630 2.99 10.78 17.22
N ARG A 631 2.95 12.13 17.23
CA ARG A 631 1.72 12.96 17.18
C ARG A 631 0.88 12.79 15.91
N THR A 632 1.50 12.56 14.75
CA THR A 632 0.76 12.40 13.48
C THR A 632 0.11 11.02 13.37
N GLN A 633 0.65 10.03 14.10
CA GLN A 633 0.04 8.70 14.26
C GLN A 633 -1.11 8.72 15.28
N LEU A 634 -1.00 9.54 16.33
CA LEU A 634 -2.03 9.70 17.38
C LEU A 634 -3.37 10.27 16.86
N HIS A 635 -3.35 11.13 15.82
CA HIS A 635 -4.56 11.77 15.29
C HIS A 635 -4.92 11.36 13.85
N LYS A 636 -4.44 10.21 13.37
CA LYS A 636 -4.63 9.77 11.96
C LYS A 636 -6.08 9.92 11.49
N SER A 637 -7.05 9.44 12.26
CA SER A 637 -8.48 9.52 11.90
C SER A 637 -9.03 10.95 11.89
N ALA A 638 -8.53 11.86 12.73
CA ALA A 638 -8.92 13.26 12.73
C ALA A 638 -8.30 14.01 11.54
N ASN A 639 -7.02 13.75 11.23
CA ASN A 639 -6.34 14.28 10.06
C ASN A 639 -6.99 13.77 8.75
N LEU A 640 -7.37 12.49 8.72
CA LEU A 640 -8.13 11.90 7.61
C LEU A 640 -9.47 12.62 7.43
N ARG A 641 -10.26 12.75 8.50
CA ARG A 641 -11.55 13.45 8.46
C ARG A 641 -11.43 14.92 8.08
N ARG A 642 -10.32 15.58 8.43
CA ARG A 642 -10.10 16.99 8.13
C ARG A 642 -9.92 17.24 6.64
N HIS A 643 -8.95 16.61 5.99
CA HIS A 643 -8.68 16.91 4.57
C HIS A 643 -9.77 16.38 3.62
N ILE A 644 -10.54 15.35 4.03
CA ILE A 644 -11.69 14.90 3.23
C ILE A 644 -12.97 15.72 3.47
N ARG A 645 -13.01 16.57 4.51
CA ARG A 645 -14.19 17.38 4.87
C ARG A 645 -14.77 18.12 3.67
N PRO A 646 -13.98 18.80 2.82
CA PRO A 646 -14.52 19.50 1.65
C PRO A 646 -15.31 18.57 0.70
N TYR A 647 -14.88 17.33 0.52
CA TYR A 647 -15.58 16.34 -0.30
C TYR A 647 -16.86 15.86 0.38
N LEU A 648 -16.84 15.65 1.70
CA LEU A 648 -18.02 15.21 2.44
C LEU A 648 -19.13 16.27 2.48
N GLU A 649 -18.75 17.55 2.43
CA GLU A 649 -19.68 18.67 2.41
C GLU A 649 -20.33 18.87 1.05
N GLN A 650 -19.64 18.53 -0.04
CA GLN A 650 -20.11 18.74 -1.40
C GLN A 650 -20.73 17.51 -2.06
N LEU A 651 -20.28 16.30 -1.71
CA LEU A 651 -20.75 15.08 -2.36
C LEU A 651 -22.09 14.60 -1.79
N PRO A 652 -22.97 14.02 -2.63
CA PRO A 652 -24.14 13.29 -2.18
C PRO A 652 -23.81 12.27 -1.10
N TYR A 653 -24.75 12.08 -0.15
CA TYR A 653 -24.57 11.22 1.03
C TYR A 653 -23.89 9.88 0.73
N TYR A 654 -24.35 9.16 -0.30
CA TYR A 654 -23.79 7.85 -0.67
C TYR A 654 -22.33 7.94 -1.14
N GLN A 655 -21.98 8.96 -1.91
CA GLN A 655 -20.61 9.18 -2.39
C GLN A 655 -19.69 9.63 -1.25
N ALA A 656 -20.18 10.47 -0.34
CA ALA A 656 -19.47 10.83 0.89
C ALA A 656 -19.19 9.59 1.76
N LYS A 657 -20.15 8.65 1.86
CA LYS A 657 -19.95 7.37 2.55
C LYS A 657 -18.95 6.46 1.84
N LEU A 658 -18.96 6.41 0.51
CA LEU A 658 -17.95 5.69 -0.26
C LEU A 658 -16.54 6.23 0.00
N ILE A 659 -16.35 7.55 0.03
CA ILE A 659 -15.06 8.15 0.36
C ILE A 659 -14.63 7.80 1.78
N GLN A 660 -15.55 7.88 2.75
CA GLN A 660 -15.25 7.47 4.12
C GLN A 660 -14.86 5.99 4.20
N LEU A 661 -15.53 5.10 3.48
CA LEU A 661 -15.16 3.69 3.38
C LEU A 661 -13.78 3.50 2.75
N ALA A 662 -13.51 4.17 1.62
CA ALA A 662 -12.24 4.08 0.91
C ALA A 662 -11.05 4.61 1.74
N GLN A 663 -11.30 5.56 2.65
CA GLN A 663 -10.35 6.10 3.62
C GLN A 663 -10.18 5.23 4.88
N GLY A 664 -10.93 4.13 5.00
CA GLY A 664 -10.95 3.28 6.19
C GLY A 664 -11.64 3.94 7.39
N LEU A 665 -12.45 4.97 7.17
CA LEU A 665 -13.28 5.64 8.19
C LEU A 665 -14.66 4.97 8.35
N LEU A 666 -15.03 4.07 7.44
CA LEU A 666 -16.18 3.15 7.53
C LEU A 666 -15.73 1.74 7.16
N THR A 667 -16.47 0.73 7.61
CA THR A 667 -16.24 -0.68 7.27
C THR A 667 -17.29 -1.24 6.31
N ASP A 668 -18.46 -0.59 6.18
CA ASP A 668 -19.56 -1.04 5.31
C ASP A 668 -20.31 0.14 4.67
N LEU A 669 -20.90 -0.10 3.49
CA LEU A 669 -21.78 0.84 2.80
C LEU A 669 -23.22 0.73 3.34
N PRO A 670 -23.80 1.78 3.92
CA PRO A 670 -25.21 1.77 4.27
C PRO A 670 -26.05 1.86 2.99
N ILE A 671 -26.75 0.78 2.63
CA ILE A 671 -27.81 0.82 1.63
C ILE A 671 -29.09 1.29 2.32
N ALA A 672 -29.52 2.55 2.08
CA ALA A 672 -30.94 2.91 1.93
C ALA A 672 -31.19 4.42 1.72
N VAL A 673 -32.32 4.64 1.05
CA VAL A 673 -32.93 5.85 0.47
C VAL A 673 -33.67 6.71 1.51
N GLY A 674 -33.59 8.04 1.40
CA GLY A 674 -34.57 8.96 1.98
C GLY A 674 -34.04 10.38 2.22
N PRO A 675 -34.77 11.45 1.88
CA PRO A 675 -34.39 12.83 2.19
C PRO A 675 -34.93 13.27 3.56
N GLU A 676 -34.23 14.24 4.18
CA GLU A 676 -34.75 15.34 5.01
C GLU A 676 -34.13 15.57 6.41
N THR A 677 -33.59 16.81 6.51
CA THR A 677 -33.59 17.83 7.59
C THR A 677 -33.28 17.50 9.05
N ARG A 678 -32.25 18.21 9.54
CA ARG A 678 -31.88 18.42 10.96
C ARG A 678 -32.92 19.23 11.73
N VAL A 679 -33.17 18.84 12.99
CA VAL A 679 -33.65 19.75 14.04
C VAL A 679 -32.82 19.52 15.31
N ALA A 680 -32.07 20.55 15.73
CA ALA A 680 -31.46 20.62 17.06
C ALA A 680 -32.40 21.41 17.98
N GLY A 681 -32.82 20.82 19.09
CA GLY A 681 -33.53 21.51 20.17
C GLY A 681 -32.60 21.80 21.36
N PRO A 682 -32.69 22.98 22.01
CA PRO A 682 -31.90 23.29 23.20
C PRO A 682 -32.58 22.71 24.44
N HIS A 683 -31.81 22.01 25.30
CA HIS A 683 -32.31 21.62 26.63
C HIS A 683 -31.92 22.64 27.70
N GLN A 684 -32.92 22.97 28.51
CA GLN A 684 -32.95 23.94 29.59
C GLN A 684 -32.03 23.56 30.76
N LEU A 685 -31.33 24.55 31.31
CA LEU A 685 -30.67 24.49 32.61
C LEU A 685 -31.72 24.38 33.73
N LYS A 686 -31.47 23.51 34.71
CA LYS A 686 -32.25 23.44 35.96
C LYS A 686 -31.66 24.38 37.00
N ASP A 687 -32.53 25.20 37.61
CA ASP A 687 -32.27 25.92 38.85
C ASP A 687 -32.69 25.07 40.05
N SER A 688 -31.82 24.94 41.07
CA SER A 688 -32.13 25.18 42.50
C SER A 688 -30.96 24.80 43.41
N TYR A 689 -30.59 25.72 44.30
CA TYR A 689 -29.44 25.71 45.22
C TYR A 689 -29.58 24.76 46.42
N GLU A 690 -28.72 23.75 46.49
CA GLU A 690 -27.98 23.35 47.70
C GLU A 690 -26.49 23.41 47.34
N GLN A 691 -25.64 24.05 48.16
CA GLN A 691 -24.19 24.04 47.92
C GLN A 691 -23.66 22.63 48.23
N LEU A 692 -23.57 21.79 47.20
CA LEU A 692 -22.98 20.46 47.31
C LEU A 692 -21.47 20.57 47.56
N PRO A 693 -20.88 19.62 48.32
CA PRO A 693 -19.44 19.52 48.50
C PRO A 693 -18.69 19.53 47.16
N TYR A 694 -17.59 20.29 47.12
CA TYR A 694 -16.80 20.52 45.91
C TYR A 694 -15.31 20.34 46.18
N ALA A 695 -14.67 19.66 45.24
CA ALA A 695 -13.23 19.64 44.97
C ALA A 695 -13.06 19.48 43.46
N ARG A 696 -11.86 19.71 42.91
CA ARG A 696 -11.64 19.60 41.45
C ARG A 696 -11.96 18.20 40.89
N VAL A 697 -11.67 17.14 41.66
CA VAL A 697 -11.99 15.75 41.29
C VAL A 697 -12.88 15.09 42.35
N ALA A 698 -14.01 14.54 41.94
CA ALA A 698 -14.81 13.62 42.75
C ALA A 698 -14.38 12.17 42.48
N VAL A 699 -13.89 11.50 43.50
CA VAL A 699 -13.56 10.07 43.51
C VAL A 699 -14.73 9.31 44.11
N ILE A 700 -15.50 8.62 43.27
CA ILE A 700 -16.69 7.90 43.71
C ILE A 700 -16.34 6.46 44.00
N THR A 701 -16.42 6.05 45.26
CA THR A 701 -16.08 4.70 45.70
C THR A 701 -17.29 3.98 46.25
N ARG A 702 -17.58 2.81 45.69
CA ARG A 702 -18.72 1.98 46.08
C ARG A 702 -18.22 0.85 46.95
N THR A 703 -18.89 0.60 48.06
CA THR A 703 -18.50 -0.48 48.98
C THR A 703 -19.71 -1.15 49.61
N LYS A 704 -19.53 -2.41 50.00
CA LYS A 704 -20.51 -3.18 50.77
C LYS A 704 -19.81 -4.31 51.52
N ASP A 705 -19.73 -4.20 52.84
CA ASP A 705 -19.19 -5.23 53.75
C ASP A 705 -17.77 -5.71 53.38
N ARG A 706 -16.90 -4.80 52.90
CA ARG A 706 -15.53 -5.10 52.42
C ARG A 706 -14.46 -4.16 53.02
N PRO A 707 -14.29 -4.13 54.36
CA PRO A 707 -13.43 -3.15 55.03
C PRO A 707 -11.96 -3.20 54.60
N VAL A 708 -11.42 -4.39 54.32
CA VAL A 708 -10.03 -4.56 53.87
C VAL A 708 -9.77 -3.88 52.52
N LEU A 709 -10.74 -4.00 51.60
CA LEU A 709 -10.64 -3.44 50.26
C LEU A 709 -10.83 -1.93 50.29
N LEU A 710 -11.84 -1.47 51.03
CA LEU A 710 -12.09 -0.05 51.26
C LEU A 710 -10.86 0.67 51.82
N ARG A 711 -10.14 0.06 52.80
CA ARG A 711 -8.87 0.62 53.32
C ARG A 711 -7.83 0.82 52.21
N ARG A 712 -7.69 -0.15 51.30
CA ARG A 712 -6.75 -0.04 50.17
C ARG A 712 -7.15 1.10 49.23
N ALA A 713 -8.42 1.19 48.85
CA ALA A 713 -8.89 2.24 47.97
C ALA A 713 -8.63 3.62 48.58
N ILE A 714 -9.02 3.84 49.85
CA ILE A 714 -8.77 5.09 50.58
C ILE A 714 -7.28 5.43 50.61
N ARG A 715 -6.41 4.46 50.93
CA ARG A 715 -4.96 4.70 50.97
C ARG A 715 -4.42 5.13 49.61
N SER A 716 -4.85 4.50 48.53
CA SER A 716 -4.38 4.84 47.18
C SER A 716 -4.83 6.22 46.69
N VAL A 717 -5.96 6.73 47.20
CA VAL A 717 -6.42 8.11 46.98
C VAL A 717 -5.60 9.09 47.84
N LEU A 718 -5.32 8.76 49.10
CA LEU A 718 -4.48 9.56 50.00
C LEU A 718 -3.05 9.73 49.47
N ASP A 719 -2.51 8.69 48.83
CA ASP A 719 -1.16 8.70 48.26
C ASP A 719 -1.06 9.46 46.92
N GLN A 720 -2.16 10.04 46.41
CA GLN A 720 -2.13 10.82 45.17
C GLN A 720 -1.35 12.12 45.31
N THR A 721 -0.54 12.46 44.32
CA THR A 721 0.22 13.72 44.28
C THR A 721 -0.65 14.95 44.02
N PHE A 722 -1.81 14.75 43.37
CA PHE A 722 -2.86 15.76 43.24
C PHE A 722 -3.73 15.78 44.51
N GLN A 723 -3.94 16.95 45.11
CA GLN A 723 -4.54 17.07 46.45
C GLN A 723 -5.97 17.65 46.47
N ASP A 724 -6.43 18.25 45.36
CA ASP A 724 -7.75 18.88 45.24
C ASP A 724 -8.83 17.86 44.81
N TRP A 725 -9.07 16.88 45.68
CA TRP A 725 -10.06 15.83 45.47
C TRP A 725 -11.01 15.70 46.65
N LEU A 726 -12.20 15.19 46.36
CA LEU A 726 -13.25 14.80 47.29
C LEU A 726 -13.56 13.33 47.03
N MET A 727 -13.48 12.48 48.06
CA MET A 727 -13.86 11.08 47.95
C MET A 727 -15.28 10.89 48.49
N VAL A 728 -16.18 10.33 47.69
CA VAL A 728 -17.54 10.01 48.10
C VAL A 728 -17.67 8.50 48.19
N ILE A 729 -17.71 7.99 49.43
CA ILE A 729 -17.86 6.56 49.72
C ILE A 729 -19.35 6.25 49.85
N VAL A 730 -19.85 5.45 48.92
CA VAL A 730 -21.24 5.00 48.87
C VAL A 730 -21.33 3.58 49.42
N ASN A 731 -21.87 3.45 50.63
CA ASN A 731 -22.19 2.16 51.25
C ASN A 731 -23.52 1.63 50.71
N ASP A 732 -23.48 0.67 49.79
CA ASP A 732 -24.67 0.15 49.10
C ASP A 732 -25.35 -0.99 49.89
N GLY A 733 -25.83 -0.65 51.09
CA GLY A 733 -26.57 -1.58 51.95
C GLY A 733 -25.71 -2.57 52.73
N GLY A 734 -24.47 -2.21 53.04
CA GLY A 734 -23.64 -2.86 54.06
C GLY A 734 -23.72 -2.13 55.41
N ASP A 735 -22.98 -2.60 56.42
CA ASP A 735 -22.99 -1.99 57.76
C ASP A 735 -22.34 -0.59 57.78
N PRO A 736 -23.10 0.50 58.06
CA PRO A 736 -22.56 1.86 58.12
C PRO A 736 -21.48 2.05 59.19
N ASP A 737 -21.55 1.29 60.29
CA ASP A 737 -20.57 1.40 61.38
C ASP A 737 -19.19 0.87 60.95
N VAL A 738 -19.15 -0.12 60.04
CA VAL A 738 -17.91 -0.64 59.46
C VAL A 738 -17.25 0.39 58.54
N VAL A 739 -18.03 1.07 57.70
CA VAL A 739 -17.51 2.14 56.82
C VAL A 739 -17.02 3.32 57.66
N LYS A 740 -17.78 3.69 58.69
CA LYS A 740 -17.40 4.75 59.64
C LYS A 740 -16.08 4.41 60.35
N PHE A 741 -15.93 3.19 60.85
CA PHE A 741 -14.70 2.72 61.50
C PHE A 741 -13.48 2.84 60.57
N VAL A 742 -13.59 2.38 59.32
CA VAL A 742 -12.50 2.47 58.33
C VAL A 742 -12.13 3.93 57.99
N VAL A 743 -13.11 4.83 57.92
CA VAL A 743 -12.84 6.26 57.68
C VAL A 743 -12.21 6.93 58.91
N GLU A 744 -12.61 6.54 60.12
CA GLU A 744 -12.04 7.06 61.38
C GLU A 744 -10.55 6.70 61.54
N GLU A 745 -10.10 5.56 61.02
CA GLU A 745 -8.68 5.15 61.03
C GLU A 745 -7.75 6.17 60.34
N VAL A 746 -8.27 6.94 59.37
CA VAL A 746 -7.51 7.93 58.60
C VAL A 746 -8.01 9.37 58.79
N ALA A 747 -8.82 9.62 59.82
CA ALA A 747 -9.49 10.91 60.06
C ALA A 747 -8.51 12.11 60.05
N ASP A 748 -7.33 11.92 60.63
CA ASP A 748 -6.28 12.95 60.71
C ASP A 748 -5.64 13.26 59.33
N GLU A 749 -5.63 12.31 58.39
CA GLU A 749 -5.05 12.48 57.04
C GLU A 749 -6.05 13.05 56.02
N VAL A 750 -7.34 12.77 56.21
CA VAL A 750 -8.38 13.13 55.23
C VAL A 750 -8.92 14.55 55.41
N ASN A 751 -8.86 15.13 56.61
CA ASN A 751 -9.26 16.51 56.93
C ASN A 751 -10.63 16.92 56.32
N GLY A 752 -11.63 16.04 56.38
CA GLY A 752 -12.98 16.31 55.85
C GLY A 752 -13.16 16.10 54.34
N ARG A 753 -12.15 15.57 53.61
CA ARG A 753 -12.25 15.24 52.17
C ARG A 753 -12.99 13.93 51.84
N ILE A 754 -13.55 13.25 52.83
CA ILE A 754 -14.36 12.03 52.64
C ILE A 754 -15.80 12.29 53.05
N LEU A 755 -16.73 12.05 52.12
CA LEU A 755 -18.17 12.04 52.34
C LEU A 755 -18.70 10.61 52.31
N THR A 756 -19.54 10.22 53.27
CA THR A 756 -20.20 8.91 53.27
C THR A 756 -21.68 9.02 52.93
N VAL A 757 -22.14 8.21 51.96
CA VAL A 757 -23.54 8.08 51.55
C VAL A 757 -23.98 6.65 51.85
N ASN A 758 -25.06 6.47 52.62
CA ASN A 758 -25.52 5.15 53.04
C ASN A 758 -26.88 4.81 52.43
N HIS A 759 -26.97 3.68 51.75
CA HIS A 759 -28.25 3.10 51.35
C HIS A 759 -28.75 2.13 52.43
N PRO A 760 -30.05 2.14 52.78
CA PRO A 760 -30.60 1.21 53.78
C PRO A 760 -30.64 -0.24 53.30
N ILE A 761 -30.64 -0.45 51.98
CA ILE A 761 -30.56 -1.75 51.30
C ILE A 761 -29.71 -1.56 50.04
N SER A 762 -29.17 -2.65 49.48
CA SER A 762 -28.38 -2.57 48.24
C SER A 762 -29.27 -2.21 47.06
N MET A 763 -28.97 -1.07 46.44
CA MET A 763 -29.69 -0.48 45.31
C MET A 763 -29.01 -0.78 43.97
N GLY A 764 -27.81 -1.37 44.01
CA GLY A 764 -27.05 -1.78 42.84
C GLY A 764 -25.97 -0.78 42.44
N MET A 765 -24.99 -1.32 41.72
CA MET A 765 -23.71 -0.68 41.43
C MET A 765 -23.83 0.70 40.75
N GLN A 766 -24.74 0.85 39.79
CA GLN A 766 -24.91 2.12 39.07
C GLN A 766 -25.74 3.14 39.84
N THR A 767 -26.72 2.67 40.61
CA THR A 767 -27.48 3.51 41.53
C THR A 767 -26.56 4.09 42.61
N ALA A 768 -25.61 3.27 43.11
CA ALA A 768 -24.56 3.73 44.02
C ALA A 768 -23.62 4.75 43.35
N SER A 769 -23.18 4.53 42.11
CA SER A 769 -22.40 5.54 41.35
C SER A 769 -23.15 6.86 41.21
N ASN A 770 -24.42 6.81 40.80
CA ASN A 770 -25.25 8.01 40.65
C ASN A 770 -25.45 8.73 41.98
N ALA A 771 -25.68 8.00 43.08
CA ALA A 771 -25.82 8.59 44.42
C ALA A 771 -24.55 9.33 44.85
N GLY A 772 -23.37 8.76 44.57
CA GLY A 772 -22.09 9.44 44.84
C GLY A 772 -21.87 10.68 43.98
N ILE A 773 -22.17 10.58 42.68
CA ILE A 773 -22.07 11.71 41.74
C ILE A 773 -23.01 12.86 42.12
N ASN A 774 -24.24 12.54 42.55
CA ASN A 774 -25.25 13.52 42.95
C ASN A 774 -24.95 14.18 44.30
N ALA A 775 -24.05 13.61 45.11
CA ALA A 775 -23.68 14.16 46.41
C ALA A 775 -22.55 15.21 46.33
N CYS A 776 -22.05 15.52 45.13
CA CYS A 776 -20.95 16.48 44.92
C CYS A 776 -21.11 17.24 43.60
N ASP A 777 -20.37 18.35 43.46
CA ASP A 777 -20.41 19.23 42.28
C ASP A 777 -19.05 19.36 41.55
N SER A 778 -18.15 18.39 41.72
CA SER A 778 -16.79 18.43 41.15
C SER A 778 -16.72 18.45 39.63
N ASP A 779 -15.74 19.17 39.06
CA ASP A 779 -15.54 19.31 37.61
C ASP A 779 -15.26 17.97 36.91
N PHE A 780 -14.45 17.14 37.55
CA PHE A 780 -14.07 15.83 37.06
C PHE A 780 -14.59 14.74 37.99
N ILE A 781 -14.99 13.62 37.39
CA ILE A 781 -15.57 12.48 38.08
C ILE A 781 -14.80 11.23 37.65
N VAL A 782 -14.50 10.38 38.61
CA VAL A 782 -13.93 9.05 38.38
C VAL A 782 -14.60 8.04 39.30
N ILE A 783 -14.91 6.86 38.76
CA ILE A 783 -15.42 5.74 39.56
C ILE A 783 -14.22 4.91 40.01
N HIS A 784 -13.93 4.92 41.30
CA HIS A 784 -12.86 4.15 41.91
C HIS A 784 -13.46 3.08 42.81
N ASP A 785 -13.55 1.85 42.32
CA ASP A 785 -14.10 0.75 43.10
C ASP A 785 -13.25 0.44 44.34
N ASP A 786 -13.91 -0.02 45.41
CA ASP A 786 -13.25 -0.34 46.68
C ASP A 786 -12.23 -1.46 46.52
N ASP A 787 -12.36 -2.27 45.47
CA ASP A 787 -11.47 -3.34 45.13
C ASP A 787 -10.32 -2.98 44.20
N ASP A 788 -10.05 -1.71 43.95
CA ASP A 788 -8.92 -1.30 43.11
C ASP A 788 -7.93 -0.37 43.84
N SER A 789 -6.90 0.08 43.13
CA SER A 789 -5.97 1.11 43.61
C SER A 789 -5.35 1.91 42.46
N TRP A 790 -4.67 3.01 42.78
CA TRP A 790 -3.95 3.83 41.80
C TRP A 790 -2.46 3.96 42.08
N GLU A 791 -1.70 4.22 41.03
CA GLU A 791 -0.36 4.77 41.14
C GLU A 791 -0.42 6.23 41.65
N PRO A 792 0.58 6.73 42.41
CA PRO A 792 0.54 8.06 43.05
C PRO A 792 0.28 9.24 42.10
N ASN A 793 0.51 9.08 40.80
CA ASN A 793 0.37 10.16 39.81
C ASN A 793 -0.90 10.08 38.95
N PHE A 794 -1.80 9.12 39.19
CA PHE A 794 -2.99 8.92 38.37
C PHE A 794 -3.82 10.22 38.22
N LEU A 795 -4.21 10.85 39.33
CA LEU A 795 -5.02 12.07 39.32
C LEU A 795 -4.23 13.24 38.71
N ALA A 796 -2.95 13.39 39.06
CA ALA A 796 -2.13 14.49 38.54
C ALA A 796 -1.96 14.42 37.02
N ARG A 797 -1.71 13.22 36.47
CA ARG A 797 -1.53 13.01 35.02
C ARG A 797 -2.84 13.21 34.27
N THR A 798 -3.93 12.65 34.77
CA THR A 798 -5.23 12.68 34.07
C THR A 798 -5.88 14.06 34.14
N VAL A 799 -5.83 14.74 35.29
CA VAL A 799 -6.29 16.14 35.42
C VAL A 799 -5.45 17.07 34.56
N SER A 800 -4.11 16.94 34.61
CA SER A 800 -3.23 17.74 33.77
C SER A 800 -3.51 17.54 32.28
N HIS A 801 -3.79 16.30 31.85
CA HIS A 801 -4.18 16.00 30.47
C HIS A 801 -5.46 16.74 30.07
N LEU A 802 -6.51 16.68 30.91
CA LEU A 802 -7.77 17.38 30.63
C LEU A 802 -7.63 18.91 30.69
N ASP A 803 -6.78 19.45 31.57
CA ASP A 803 -6.53 20.88 31.69
C ASP A 803 -5.68 21.43 30.53
N MET A 804 -4.65 20.69 30.08
CA MET A 804 -3.84 21.04 28.90
C MET A 804 -4.67 21.15 27.62
N HIS A 805 -5.80 20.44 27.55
CA HIS A 805 -6.73 20.49 26.43
C HIS A 805 -7.86 21.54 26.59
N GLY A 806 -7.83 22.34 27.65
CA GLY A 806 -8.79 23.43 27.90
C GLY A 806 -10.25 22.97 27.87
N TRP A 807 -11.18 23.90 27.62
CA TRP A 807 -12.56 23.54 27.28
C TRP A 807 -12.63 23.08 25.82
N ASN A 808 -12.34 21.80 25.60
CA ASN A 808 -12.58 21.14 24.31
C ASN A 808 -14.02 20.59 24.31
N PRO A 809 -14.95 21.15 23.51
CA PRO A 809 -16.36 20.73 23.50
C PRO A 809 -16.57 19.32 22.96
N LYS A 810 -15.52 18.69 22.42
CA LYS A 810 -15.53 17.32 21.90
C LYS A 810 -14.73 16.34 22.76
N LEU A 811 -14.11 16.72 23.89
CA LEU A 811 -13.36 15.80 24.76
C LEU A 811 -14.13 15.55 26.06
N GLY A 812 -14.64 14.33 26.22
CA GLY A 812 -15.51 13.95 27.34
C GLY A 812 -14.75 13.40 28.54
N GLY A 813 -13.57 12.80 28.32
CA GLY A 813 -12.74 12.24 29.37
C GLY A 813 -11.42 11.66 28.85
N VAL A 814 -10.63 11.08 29.75
CA VAL A 814 -9.36 10.43 29.45
C VAL A 814 -9.23 9.14 30.26
N THR A 815 -8.75 8.07 29.62
CA THR A 815 -8.42 6.81 30.29
C THR A 815 -6.91 6.55 30.28
N THR A 816 -6.41 5.77 31.24
CA THR A 816 -5.02 5.30 31.26
C THR A 816 -4.91 3.82 30.90
N TRP A 817 -3.69 3.30 30.74
CA TRP A 817 -3.50 1.85 30.86
C TRP A 817 -3.72 1.39 32.32
N SER A 818 -3.94 0.10 32.48
CA SER A 818 -4.14 -0.54 33.78
C SER A 818 -3.20 -1.71 34.00
N ASN A 819 -2.71 -1.86 35.23
CA ASN A 819 -2.08 -3.08 35.71
C ASN A 819 -3.18 -4.05 36.18
N LEU A 820 -3.26 -5.24 35.60
CA LEU A 820 -4.05 -6.36 36.10
C LEU A 820 -3.29 -7.08 37.22
N ILE A 821 -3.74 -6.89 38.46
CA ILE A 821 -3.15 -7.54 39.64
C ILE A 821 -3.98 -8.75 40.02
N VAL A 822 -3.40 -9.95 39.94
CA VAL A 822 -4.08 -11.18 40.38
C VAL A 822 -3.71 -11.45 41.84
N GLU A 823 -4.72 -11.56 42.70
CA GLU A 823 -4.55 -11.72 44.15
C GLU A 823 -5.54 -12.73 44.75
N HIS A 824 -5.36 -13.04 46.03
CA HIS A 824 -6.40 -13.66 46.86
C HIS A 824 -6.38 -13.06 48.25
N ILE A 825 -7.47 -13.24 48.98
CA ILE A 825 -7.61 -12.87 50.39
C ILE A 825 -7.72 -14.17 51.17
N ASP A 826 -6.86 -14.36 52.16
CA ASP A 826 -6.91 -15.53 53.04
C ASP A 826 -7.95 -15.38 54.16
N ASP A 827 -8.15 -16.44 54.94
CA ASP A 827 -9.13 -16.47 56.04
C ASP A 827 -8.79 -15.50 57.18
N GLU A 828 -7.59 -14.90 57.17
CA GLU A 828 -7.12 -13.88 58.11
C GLU A 828 -7.20 -12.46 57.52
N ASP A 829 -7.94 -12.28 56.41
CA ASP A 829 -8.11 -11.00 55.71
C ASP A 829 -6.80 -10.41 55.12
N ASN A 830 -5.75 -11.21 54.95
CA ASN A 830 -4.50 -10.76 54.32
C ASN A 830 -4.58 -10.83 52.79
N ILE A 831 -4.16 -9.75 52.12
CA ILE A 831 -4.05 -9.70 50.66
C ILE A 831 -2.72 -10.30 50.21
N VAL A 832 -2.78 -11.39 49.44
CA VAL A 832 -1.60 -12.03 48.85
C VAL A 832 -1.66 -11.92 47.33
N ARG A 833 -0.72 -11.16 46.75
CA ARG A 833 -0.58 -10.95 45.30
C ARG A 833 0.16 -12.11 44.65
N HIS A 834 -0.41 -12.64 43.58
CA HIS A 834 0.17 -13.72 42.78
C HIS A 834 0.90 -13.22 41.54
N ASN A 835 0.28 -12.29 40.80
CA ASN A 835 0.82 -11.80 39.53
C ASN A 835 0.44 -10.34 39.25
N ASN A 836 1.18 -9.71 38.33
CA ASN A 836 0.90 -8.38 37.80
C ASN A 836 1.22 -8.35 36.29
N TYR A 837 0.27 -7.91 35.47
CA TYR A 837 0.42 -7.77 34.02
C TYR A 837 -0.18 -6.43 33.56
N ILE A 838 0.22 -5.91 32.41
CA ILE A 838 -0.49 -4.75 31.82
C ILE A 838 -1.71 -5.27 31.06
N PHE A 839 -2.90 -4.78 31.41
CA PHE A 839 -4.20 -5.25 30.89
C PHE A 839 -4.45 -4.81 29.44
N ASN A 840 -4.15 -3.56 29.13
CA ASN A 840 -4.52 -2.89 27.88
C ASN A 840 -3.34 -2.16 27.22
N ASP A 841 -2.16 -2.80 27.18
CA ASP A 841 -0.90 -2.25 26.64
C ASP A 841 -0.90 -1.96 25.12
N GLN A 842 -1.99 -2.30 24.43
CA GLN A 842 -2.24 -1.97 23.03
C GLN A 842 -3.32 -0.88 22.85
N LEU A 843 -3.87 -0.34 23.93
CA LEU A 843 -4.89 0.69 23.86
C LEU A 843 -4.23 2.06 23.70
N TYR A 844 -4.09 2.53 22.47
CA TYR A 844 -3.56 3.88 22.19
C TYR A 844 -4.64 4.85 21.77
N ASN A 845 -5.75 4.34 21.23
CA ASN A 845 -6.90 5.12 20.76
C ASN A 845 -8.18 4.33 21.00
N LEU A 846 -9.30 5.03 21.13
CA LEU A 846 -10.62 4.44 21.27
C LEU A 846 -11.49 4.81 20.07
N SER A 847 -11.95 3.80 19.33
CA SER A 847 -13.02 3.96 18.35
C SER A 847 -14.34 3.43 18.92
N LEU A 848 -15.45 3.99 18.46
CA LEU A 848 -16.78 3.52 18.81
C LEU A 848 -16.99 2.05 18.41
N VAL A 849 -16.32 1.59 17.36
CA VAL A 849 -16.39 0.18 16.89
C VAL A 849 -15.65 -0.74 17.86
N ASP A 850 -14.43 -0.38 18.27
CA ASP A 850 -13.65 -1.20 19.22
C ASP A 850 -14.38 -1.32 20.56
N LEU A 851 -14.98 -0.22 21.02
CA LEU A 851 -15.76 -0.22 22.24
C LEU A 851 -17.09 -0.96 22.06
N ALA A 852 -17.72 -0.98 20.88
CA ALA A 852 -18.94 -1.74 20.63
C ALA A 852 -18.73 -3.27 20.60
N ILE A 853 -17.49 -3.73 20.36
CA ILE A 853 -17.12 -5.15 20.43
C ILE A 853 -16.99 -5.59 21.89
N GLU A 854 -16.21 -4.85 22.68
CA GLU A 854 -15.94 -5.13 24.09
C GLU A 854 -15.54 -3.87 24.86
N ASN A 855 -15.74 -3.85 26.18
CA ASN A 855 -15.26 -2.75 27.01
C ASN A 855 -13.72 -2.82 27.11
N ARG A 856 -13.02 -1.81 26.59
CA ARG A 856 -11.56 -1.86 26.38
C ARG A 856 -10.73 -1.37 27.58
N PHE A 857 -11.38 -0.80 28.59
CA PHE A 857 -10.74 -0.27 29.80
C PHE A 857 -11.72 -0.31 30.99
N PRO A 858 -11.23 -0.51 32.23
CA PRO A 858 -12.07 -0.53 33.43
C PRO A 858 -12.45 0.89 33.89
N PRO A 859 -13.53 1.06 34.68
CA PRO A 859 -13.94 2.37 35.20
C PRO A 859 -12.84 3.09 36.00
N ILE A 860 -12.03 2.32 36.73
CA ILE A 860 -10.96 2.84 37.59
C ILE A 860 -9.82 3.52 36.84
N SER A 861 -9.71 3.32 35.52
CA SER A 861 -8.70 3.99 34.71
C SER A 861 -9.23 5.26 34.04
N PHE A 862 -10.51 5.60 34.22
CA PHE A 862 -11.21 6.58 33.41
C PHE A 862 -11.76 7.76 34.23
N ILE A 863 -11.23 8.95 33.95
CA ILE A 863 -11.76 10.22 34.49
C ILE A 863 -12.51 10.97 33.39
N PHE A 864 -13.66 11.55 33.72
CA PHE A 864 -14.50 12.26 32.76
C PHE A 864 -15.02 13.58 33.32
N ARG A 865 -15.44 14.46 32.42
CA ARG A 865 -15.97 15.78 32.78
C ARG A 865 -17.43 15.67 33.21
N ARG A 866 -17.81 16.40 34.26
CA ARG A 866 -19.22 16.52 34.69
C ARG A 866 -20.14 16.99 33.57
N ASN A 867 -19.71 17.98 32.78
CA ASN A 867 -20.52 18.48 31.67
C ASN A 867 -20.78 17.43 30.57
N ALA A 868 -19.87 16.47 30.37
CA ALA A 868 -20.04 15.40 29.40
C ALA A 868 -21.06 14.39 29.91
N LEU A 869 -21.02 14.06 31.21
CA LEU A 869 -22.06 13.31 31.92
C LEU A 869 -23.43 13.99 31.82
N GLU A 870 -23.53 15.29 32.10
CA GLU A 870 -24.78 16.05 32.01
C GLU A 870 -25.35 16.04 30.58
N ALA A 871 -24.48 16.06 29.58
CA ALA A 871 -24.88 16.04 28.17
C ALA A 871 -25.39 14.66 27.70
N ILE A 872 -24.90 13.54 28.26
CA ILE A 872 -25.33 12.19 27.85
C ILE A 872 -26.30 11.52 28.84
N GLY A 873 -26.48 12.11 30.02
CA GLY A 873 -27.24 11.55 31.13
C GLY A 873 -26.47 10.56 32.01
N PRO A 874 -26.99 10.27 33.23
CA PRO A 874 -26.32 9.46 34.25
C PRO A 874 -26.10 7.99 33.83
N TYR A 875 -25.47 7.20 34.70
CA TYR A 875 -25.41 5.74 34.52
C TYR A 875 -26.83 5.18 34.57
N ARG A 876 -27.16 4.30 33.62
CA ARG A 876 -28.49 3.69 33.53
C ARG A 876 -28.57 2.49 34.48
N GLU A 877 -29.34 2.65 35.55
CA GLU A 877 -29.41 1.71 36.68
C GLU A 877 -29.81 0.29 36.25
N GLN A 878 -30.66 0.18 35.23
CA GLN A 878 -31.16 -1.11 34.74
C GLN A 878 -30.08 -2.04 34.15
N TYR A 879 -28.93 -1.52 33.71
CA TYR A 879 -27.88 -2.31 33.04
C TYR A 879 -26.87 -2.92 34.01
N GLY A 880 -26.92 -2.59 35.31
CA GLY A 880 -26.13 -3.23 36.36
C GLY A 880 -24.64 -3.32 36.02
N VAL A 881 -24.13 -4.54 35.88
CA VAL A 881 -22.71 -4.85 35.57
C VAL A 881 -22.22 -4.40 34.20
N LEU A 882 -23.11 -3.95 33.29
CA LEU A 882 -22.75 -3.36 31.99
C LEU A 882 -22.97 -1.84 31.95
N GLY A 883 -23.33 -1.23 33.07
CA GLY A 883 -23.65 0.20 33.11
C GLY A 883 -22.45 1.10 32.79
N ASP A 884 -21.24 0.65 33.10
CA ASP A 884 -20.00 1.30 32.67
C ASP A 884 -19.82 1.26 31.15
N TRP A 885 -20.04 0.10 30.55
CA TRP A 885 -19.94 -0.07 29.12
C TRP A 885 -20.99 0.74 28.34
N ASP A 886 -22.25 0.74 28.79
CA ASP A 886 -23.32 1.62 28.27
C ASP A 886 -22.91 3.09 28.36
N PHE A 887 -22.40 3.52 29.52
CA PHE A 887 -21.97 4.89 29.73
C PHE A 887 -20.83 5.28 28.79
N HIS A 888 -19.79 4.44 28.66
CA HIS A 888 -18.67 4.69 27.75
C HIS A 888 -19.13 4.76 26.28
N LEU A 889 -20.07 3.90 25.85
CA LEU A 889 -20.61 3.92 24.50
C LEU A 889 -21.39 5.22 24.22
N ARG A 890 -22.29 5.62 25.12
CA ARG A 890 -23.04 6.88 25.00
C ARG A 890 -22.13 8.10 25.01
N LEU A 891 -21.09 8.07 25.83
CA LEU A 891 -20.08 9.12 25.88
C LEU A 891 -19.34 9.20 24.56
N LEU A 892 -18.83 8.08 24.03
CA LEU A 892 -18.04 8.03 22.81
C LEU A 892 -18.83 8.38 21.54
N GLN A 893 -20.16 8.25 21.58
CA GLN A 893 -21.05 8.73 20.51
C GLN A 893 -21.08 10.26 20.39
N ARG A 894 -20.85 10.99 21.49
CA ARG A 894 -20.97 12.46 21.54
C ARG A 894 -19.64 13.17 21.77
N PHE A 895 -18.71 12.52 22.45
CA PHE A 895 -17.42 13.07 22.87
C PHE A 895 -16.31 12.05 22.64
N ASN A 896 -15.09 12.51 22.38
CA ASN A 896 -13.89 11.68 22.36
C ASN A 896 -13.48 11.29 23.78
N ILE A 897 -12.81 10.14 23.89
CA ILE A 897 -12.08 9.69 25.07
C ILE A 897 -10.63 9.51 24.67
N ASP A 898 -9.73 10.27 25.30
CA ASP A 898 -8.29 10.14 25.06
C ASP A 898 -7.69 8.99 25.88
N VAL A 899 -6.52 8.51 25.47
CA VAL A 899 -5.77 7.46 26.18
C VAL A 899 -4.38 7.95 26.56
N ILE A 900 -4.02 7.81 27.84
CA ILE A 900 -2.66 7.98 28.34
C ILE A 900 -2.02 6.58 28.39
N PRO A 901 -0.99 6.28 27.57
CA PRO A 901 -0.37 4.95 27.50
C PRO A 901 0.61 4.70 28.66
N GLU A 902 0.14 4.92 29.89
CA GLU A 902 0.87 4.68 31.13
C GLU A 902 -0.01 3.83 32.06
N PRO A 903 0.53 2.75 32.68
CA PRO A 903 -0.24 1.88 33.57
C PRO A 903 -0.39 2.55 34.94
N LEU A 904 -1.30 3.52 35.03
CA LEU A 904 -1.50 4.36 36.23
C LEU A 904 -2.60 3.85 37.15
N ALA A 905 -3.37 2.86 36.72
CA ALA A 905 -4.48 2.32 37.48
C ALA A 905 -4.30 0.81 37.72
N ASN A 906 -4.49 0.35 38.95
CA ASN A 906 -4.27 -1.03 39.36
C ASN A 906 -5.63 -1.73 39.51
N TYR A 907 -5.94 -2.60 38.56
CA TYR A 907 -7.18 -3.36 38.44
C TYR A 907 -7.01 -4.76 39.04
N HIS A 908 -7.66 -5.06 40.17
CA HIS A 908 -7.41 -6.27 40.96
C HIS A 908 -8.42 -7.39 40.67
N HIS A 909 -7.91 -8.56 40.32
CA HIS A 909 -8.66 -9.79 40.06
C HIS A 909 -8.37 -10.84 41.11
N ARG A 910 -9.41 -11.35 41.78
CA ARG A 910 -9.28 -12.40 42.78
C ARG A 910 -9.48 -13.78 42.18
N THR A 911 -8.66 -14.73 42.61
CA THR A 911 -8.75 -16.12 42.14
C THR A 911 -10.09 -16.76 42.53
N ASN A 912 -10.55 -17.75 41.73
CA ASN A 912 -11.81 -18.48 41.92
C ASN A 912 -11.95 -19.23 43.26
N THR A 913 -10.90 -19.25 44.08
CA THR A 913 -10.90 -19.79 45.45
C THR A 913 -11.49 -18.80 46.47
N THR A 914 -11.58 -17.51 46.12
CA THR A 914 -12.18 -16.47 46.97
C THR A 914 -13.71 -16.53 46.81
N THR A 915 -14.44 -16.97 47.84
CA THR A 915 -15.90 -17.08 47.84
C THR A 915 -16.54 -16.06 48.80
N GLY A 916 -17.83 -15.74 48.63
CA GLY A 916 -18.54 -14.79 49.49
C GLY A 916 -18.38 -13.32 49.06
N ALA A 917 -18.44 -12.39 50.02
CA ALA A 917 -18.50 -10.95 49.75
C ALA A 917 -17.29 -10.41 48.98
N TYR A 918 -16.14 -11.09 49.04
CA TYR A 918 -14.88 -10.67 48.41
C TYR A 918 -14.66 -11.19 46.97
N GLY A 919 -15.59 -11.95 46.38
CA GLY A 919 -15.44 -12.44 45.00
C GLY A 919 -15.63 -11.37 43.91
N ASN A 920 -14.94 -11.50 42.76
CA ASN A 920 -15.11 -10.62 41.60
C ASN A 920 -16.46 -10.87 40.88
N SER A 921 -17.18 -9.79 40.55
CA SER A 921 -18.43 -9.84 39.79
C SER A 921 -18.25 -10.39 38.37
N VAL A 922 -17.12 -10.09 37.72
CA VAL A 922 -16.74 -10.50 36.35
C VAL A 922 -16.72 -12.03 36.17
N HIS A 923 -16.35 -12.80 37.20
CA HIS A 923 -16.30 -14.26 37.14
C HIS A 923 -17.50 -14.93 37.80
N ALA A 924 -18.02 -14.35 38.90
CA ALA A 924 -19.14 -14.91 39.65
C ALA A 924 -20.52 -14.72 38.97
N GLN A 925 -20.66 -13.76 38.04
CA GLN A 925 -21.96 -13.38 37.45
C GLN A 925 -22.00 -13.45 35.91
N ASN A 926 -21.18 -14.29 35.28
CA ASN A 926 -21.11 -14.45 33.81
C ASN A 926 -22.47 -14.66 33.12
N SER A 927 -23.40 -15.38 33.74
CA SER A 927 -24.77 -15.58 33.23
C SER A 927 -25.59 -14.28 33.22
N ILE A 928 -25.40 -13.42 34.21
CA ILE A 928 -26.06 -12.11 34.35
C ILE A 928 -25.49 -11.12 33.34
N HIS A 929 -24.17 -11.08 33.14
CA HIS A 929 -23.54 -10.27 32.07
C HIS A 929 -24.11 -10.62 30.69
N ARG A 930 -24.27 -11.93 30.39
CA ARG A 930 -24.84 -12.38 29.12
C ARG A 930 -26.33 -12.02 28.98
N ALA A 931 -27.11 -12.18 30.05
CA ALA A 931 -28.53 -11.81 30.04
C ALA A 931 -28.73 -10.29 29.88
N LYS A 932 -27.95 -9.48 30.61
CA LYS A 932 -28.00 -8.02 30.55
C LYS A 932 -27.51 -7.47 29.21
N ARG A 933 -26.56 -8.14 28.55
CA ARG A 933 -26.11 -7.79 27.19
C ARG A 933 -27.24 -7.96 26.18
N VAL A 934 -28.02 -9.04 26.28
CA VAL A 934 -29.20 -9.25 25.41
C VAL A 934 -30.29 -8.22 25.67
N GLU A 935 -30.55 -7.88 26.93
CA GLU A 935 -31.48 -6.81 27.31
C GLU A 935 -31.05 -5.45 26.74
N PHE A 936 -29.77 -5.09 26.91
CA PHE A 936 -29.17 -3.87 26.35
C PHE A 936 -29.30 -3.79 24.83
N VAL A 937 -28.94 -4.85 24.09
CA VAL A 937 -29.08 -4.88 22.63
C VAL A 937 -30.55 -4.76 22.22
N ASN A 938 -31.46 -5.48 22.88
CA ASN A 938 -32.88 -5.40 22.58
C ASN A 938 -33.46 -3.99 22.84
N ASP A 939 -33.06 -3.32 23.90
CA ASP A 939 -33.46 -1.94 24.19
C ASP A 939 -32.96 -0.97 23.12
N LEU A 940 -31.69 -1.14 22.69
CA LEU A 940 -31.13 -0.35 21.59
C LEU A 940 -31.91 -0.57 20.29
N VAL A 941 -32.24 -1.82 19.94
CA VAL A 941 -33.04 -2.16 18.75
C VAL A 941 -34.45 -1.58 18.84
N ARG A 942 -35.10 -1.68 20.01
CA ARG A 942 -36.49 -1.20 20.21
C ARG A 942 -36.59 0.32 20.19
N GLY A 943 -35.65 1.03 20.82
CA GLY A 943 -35.60 2.50 20.81
C GLY A 943 -35.42 3.10 19.41
N GLN A 944 -34.93 2.32 18.45
CA GLN A 944 -34.76 2.75 17.05
C GLN A 944 -36.02 2.63 16.21
N GLY A 945 -36.96 1.75 16.60
CA GLY A 945 -38.28 1.69 15.98
C GLY A 945 -39.06 3.00 16.12
N GLU A 946 -38.66 3.88 17.04
CA GLU A 946 -39.33 5.14 17.33
C GLU A 946 -38.64 6.39 16.76
N GLN A 947 -37.37 6.33 16.31
CA GLN A 947 -36.59 7.54 15.97
C GLN A 947 -35.89 7.60 14.61
N GLY A 948 -35.85 6.54 13.79
CA GLY A 948 -35.58 6.65 12.35
C GLY A 948 -34.27 7.30 11.87
N GLU A 949 -33.18 7.30 12.67
CA GLU A 949 -31.88 7.89 12.29
C GLU A 949 -30.78 6.83 12.13
N GLY A 950 -30.08 6.84 10.97
CA GLY A 950 -28.68 6.41 10.82
C GLY A 950 -28.23 5.02 11.31
N LEU A 951 -26.92 4.75 11.22
CA LEU A 951 -26.34 3.48 11.65
C LEU A 951 -26.35 3.41 13.17
N SER A 952 -27.13 2.50 13.70
CA SER A 952 -27.57 2.59 15.08
C SER A 952 -26.61 1.91 16.06
N LEU A 953 -26.60 2.31 17.34
CA LEU A 953 -25.76 1.65 18.35
C LEU A 953 -26.05 0.15 18.42
N ALA A 954 -27.31 -0.26 18.15
CA ALA A 954 -27.66 -1.68 18.02
C ALA A 954 -27.00 -2.35 16.81
N GLN A 955 -26.96 -1.69 15.65
CA GLN A 955 -26.29 -2.23 14.45
C GLN A 955 -24.78 -2.36 14.68
N LEU A 956 -24.14 -1.38 15.33
CA LEU A 956 -22.71 -1.45 15.69
C LEU A 956 -22.41 -2.58 16.68
N VAL A 957 -23.21 -2.73 17.74
CA VAL A 957 -23.05 -3.83 18.71
C VAL A 957 -23.36 -5.19 18.06
N THR A 958 -24.35 -5.27 17.15
CA THR A 958 -24.69 -6.50 16.42
C THR A 958 -23.59 -6.91 15.43
N ILE A 959 -22.98 -5.95 14.72
CA ILE A 959 -21.82 -6.20 13.84
C ILE A 959 -20.60 -6.62 14.67
N GLY A 960 -20.36 -5.98 15.81
CA GLY A 960 -19.34 -6.39 16.78
C GLY A 960 -19.56 -7.83 17.27
N ASP A 961 -20.81 -8.21 17.55
CA ASP A 961 -21.17 -9.58 17.92
C ASP A 961 -20.95 -10.55 16.76
N MET A 962 -21.25 -10.18 15.50
CA MET A 962 -20.96 -11.03 14.33
C MET A 962 -19.45 -11.23 14.14
N GLN A 963 -18.63 -10.18 14.31
CA GLN A 963 -17.17 -10.30 14.27
C GLN A 963 -16.63 -11.15 15.42
N SER A 964 -17.11 -10.95 16.64
CA SER A 964 -16.75 -11.76 17.81
C SER A 964 -17.18 -13.22 17.64
N MET A 965 -18.35 -13.48 17.05
CA MET A 965 -18.82 -14.81 16.69
C MET A 965 -17.96 -15.45 15.60
N LEU A 966 -17.52 -14.70 14.58
CA LEU A 966 -16.59 -15.18 13.55
C LEU A 966 -15.24 -15.56 14.14
N VAL A 967 -14.69 -14.73 15.03
CA VAL A 967 -13.43 -15.00 15.76
C VAL A 967 -13.61 -16.21 16.68
N THR A 968 -14.72 -16.29 17.42
CA THR A 968 -15.05 -17.41 18.30
C THR A 968 -15.32 -18.69 17.51
N GLN A 969 -15.89 -18.60 16.30
CA GLN A 969 -16.15 -19.72 15.41
C GLN A 969 -14.85 -20.22 14.76
N GLN A 970 -13.93 -19.32 14.40
CA GLN A 970 -12.55 -19.68 14.04
C GLN A 970 -11.82 -20.36 15.20
N GLN A 971 -11.99 -19.87 16.44
CA GLN A 971 -11.39 -20.50 17.62
C GLN A 971 -12.04 -21.85 17.95
N LYS A 972 -13.37 -22.01 17.80
CA LYS A 972 -14.08 -23.28 17.96
C LYS A 972 -13.72 -24.28 16.88
N GLU A 973 -13.57 -23.87 15.62
CA GLU A 973 -13.07 -24.73 14.56
C GLU A 973 -11.60 -25.10 14.80
N SER A 974 -10.79 -24.17 15.32
CA SER A 974 -9.42 -24.48 15.76
C SER A 974 -9.39 -25.47 16.93
N GLN A 975 -10.29 -25.35 17.90
CA GLN A 975 -10.43 -26.28 19.02
C GLN A 975 -10.99 -27.64 18.59
N ARG A 976 -11.95 -27.65 17.66
CA ARG A 976 -12.52 -28.86 17.06
C ARG A 976 -11.48 -29.61 16.24
N LEU A 977 -10.62 -28.88 15.53
CA LEU A 977 -9.45 -29.43 14.88
C LEU A 977 -8.48 -30.01 15.93
N LEU A 978 -8.22 -29.31 17.04
CA LEU A 978 -7.38 -29.84 18.13
C LEU A 978 -7.95 -31.12 18.77
N ASP A 979 -9.26 -31.20 18.99
CA ASP A 979 -9.92 -32.40 19.54
C ASP A 979 -9.92 -33.56 18.52
N TYR A 980 -10.06 -33.26 17.23
CA TYR A 980 -9.94 -34.23 16.14
C TYR A 980 -8.50 -34.76 16.03
N MET A 981 -7.50 -33.90 16.25
CA MET A 981 -6.09 -34.26 16.32
C MET A 981 -5.79 -35.16 17.51
N TRP A 982 -6.40 -34.88 18.66
CA TRP A 982 -6.28 -35.69 19.86
C TRP A 982 -6.90 -37.08 19.67
N SER A 983 -8.07 -37.17 19.01
CA SER A 983 -8.70 -38.44 18.63
C SER A 983 -7.81 -39.28 17.69
N ILE A 984 -7.20 -38.65 16.68
CA ILE A 984 -6.26 -39.31 15.77
C ILE A 984 -5.02 -39.79 16.54
N GLU A 985 -4.50 -38.99 17.48
CA GLU A 985 -3.38 -39.41 18.33
C GLU A 985 -3.70 -40.65 19.17
N GLN A 986 -4.92 -40.76 19.72
CA GLN A 986 -5.33 -41.95 20.47
C GLN A 986 -5.49 -43.18 19.57
N GLN A 987 -6.05 -43.01 18.36
CA GLN A 987 -6.13 -44.09 17.37
C GLN A 987 -4.75 -44.53 16.89
N VAL A 988 -3.84 -43.60 16.66
CA VAL A 988 -2.45 -43.90 16.28
C VAL A 988 -1.71 -44.61 17.42
N LYS A 989 -1.92 -44.23 18.69
CA LYS A 989 -1.37 -44.98 19.84
C LYS A 989 -1.93 -46.40 19.94
N HIS A 990 -3.23 -46.57 19.71
CA HIS A 990 -3.86 -47.89 19.72
C HIS A 990 -3.33 -48.77 18.57
N ILE A 991 -3.16 -48.21 17.37
CA ILE A 991 -2.59 -48.90 16.21
C ILE A 991 -1.10 -49.18 16.42
N SER A 992 -0.32 -48.25 16.97
CA SER A 992 1.10 -48.47 17.28
C SER A 992 1.29 -49.57 18.31
N ALA A 993 0.43 -49.66 19.34
CA ALA A 993 0.45 -50.77 20.29
C ALA A 993 0.11 -52.12 19.61
N GLN A 994 -0.81 -52.13 18.63
CA GLN A 994 -1.13 -53.33 17.84
C GLN A 994 -0.01 -53.72 16.85
N VAL A 995 0.77 -52.75 16.36
CA VAL A 995 1.86 -52.95 15.40
C VAL A 995 3.15 -53.38 16.12
N GLU A 996 3.47 -52.81 17.28
CA GLU A 996 4.59 -53.25 18.12
C GLU A 996 4.37 -54.67 18.68
N GLY A 997 3.12 -55.06 18.91
CA GLY A 997 2.77 -56.44 19.25
C GLY A 997 2.93 -57.46 18.11
N ASN A 998 3.06 -57.01 16.85
CA ASN A 998 2.99 -57.88 15.66
C ASN A 998 4.20 -57.80 14.72
N SER A 999 5.30 -57.14 15.09
CA SER A 999 6.51 -57.08 14.26
C SER A 999 7.33 -58.37 14.32
N SER A 1000 6.74 -59.46 13.85
CA SER A 1000 7.45 -60.63 13.33
C SER A 1000 6.77 -61.12 12.06
N ARG A 1001 6.93 -60.37 10.95
CA ARG A 1001 7.18 -60.90 9.59
C ARG A 1001 7.05 -59.84 8.48
N MET A 1002 8.05 -59.90 7.59
CA MET A 1002 8.03 -59.71 6.14
C MET A 1002 8.31 -58.34 5.49
N GLN A 1003 9.30 -58.41 4.61
CA GLN A 1003 9.77 -57.49 3.56
C GLN A 1003 8.82 -57.42 2.35
N VAL A 1004 8.89 -56.34 1.55
CA VAL A 1004 8.84 -56.39 0.06
C VAL A 1004 9.63 -55.22 -0.60
N ARG A 1005 10.42 -55.53 -1.64
CA ARG A 1005 11.09 -54.64 -2.63
C ARG A 1005 10.24 -54.42 -3.92
N ASN A 1006 10.39 -53.22 -4.53
CA ASN A 1006 10.31 -52.71 -5.92
C ASN A 1006 9.59 -53.42 -7.12
N PHE A 1007 8.98 -52.59 -8.00
CA PHE A 1007 8.73 -52.79 -9.45
C PHE A 1007 9.22 -51.56 -10.25
N VAL A 1008 9.89 -51.73 -11.41
CA VAL A 1008 10.21 -50.68 -12.42
C VAL A 1008 9.71 -51.11 -13.81
N ARG A 1009 9.07 -50.16 -14.52
CA ARG A 1009 8.79 -49.94 -15.97
C ARG A 1009 8.32 -51.08 -16.91
N ASN A 1010 7.22 -50.71 -17.60
CA ASN A 1010 6.77 -50.98 -18.98
C ASN A 1010 6.31 -52.42 -19.32
N GLY A 1011 5.16 -52.65 -19.96
CA GLY A 1011 4.24 -51.73 -20.65
C GLY A 1011 2.90 -52.42 -20.91
N ASP A 1012 2.31 -52.11 -22.06
CA ASP A 1012 1.08 -52.67 -22.66
C ASP A 1012 0.67 -54.12 -22.23
N PHE A 1013 -0.64 -54.36 -22.24
CA PHE A 1013 -1.38 -55.57 -21.82
C PHE A 1013 -0.66 -56.95 -21.87
N ARG A 1014 -0.59 -57.65 -20.70
CA ARG A 1014 -0.98 -59.07 -20.39
C ARG A 1014 -0.04 -59.80 -19.38
N LEU A 1015 -0.68 -60.47 -18.40
CA LEU A 1015 -0.26 -61.66 -17.60
C LEU A 1015 0.75 -61.54 -16.41
N TRP A 1016 0.37 -62.20 -15.30
CA TRP A 1016 0.92 -62.40 -13.93
C TRP A 1016 1.89 -63.63 -13.85
N PRO A 1017 2.61 -64.02 -12.75
CA PRO A 1017 3.39 -63.37 -11.65
C PRO A 1017 4.85 -63.91 -11.47
N GLY A 1018 5.61 -63.41 -10.47
CA GLY A 1018 6.49 -64.26 -9.64
C GLY A 1018 7.91 -63.75 -9.30
N PRO A 1019 8.51 -64.14 -8.15
CA PRO A 1019 9.51 -63.35 -7.39
C PRO A 1019 10.95 -63.92 -7.42
N GLY A 1020 11.96 -63.08 -7.11
CA GLY A 1020 13.33 -63.54 -6.83
C GLY A 1020 14.29 -62.40 -6.49
N GLU A 1021 14.85 -62.44 -5.28
CA GLU A 1021 15.80 -61.49 -4.68
C GLU A 1021 17.28 -61.98 -4.76
N PRO A 1022 18.28 -61.16 -4.38
CA PRO A 1022 19.64 -61.09 -4.94
C PRO A 1022 20.78 -61.56 -4.01
N VAL A 1023 22.04 -61.39 -4.43
CA VAL A 1023 23.29 -61.43 -3.62
C VAL A 1023 24.22 -60.34 -4.19
N GLN A 1024 24.63 -59.28 -3.47
CA GLN A 1024 25.84 -59.13 -2.61
C GLN A 1024 27.16 -59.52 -3.32
N ASP A 1025 28.30 -58.82 -3.27
CA ASP A 1025 28.85 -57.97 -2.21
C ASP A 1025 30.07 -57.14 -2.68
N ALA A 1026 30.44 -56.17 -1.83
CA ALA A 1026 31.77 -55.69 -1.40
C ALA A 1026 32.86 -55.21 -2.40
N THR A 1027 33.38 -53.99 -2.18
CA THR A 1027 34.61 -53.77 -1.35
C THR A 1027 35.10 -52.30 -1.36
N ASN A 1028 35.34 -51.78 -0.13
CA ASN A 1028 36.36 -50.80 0.36
C ASN A 1028 36.56 -49.42 -0.35
N THR A 1029 36.73 -48.28 0.36
CA THR A 1029 37.96 -47.89 1.11
C THR A 1029 37.77 -46.55 1.91
N TYR A 1030 38.64 -46.36 2.92
CA TYR A 1030 38.73 -45.52 4.15
C TYR A 1030 38.68 -43.95 4.19
N ALA A 1031 38.18 -43.48 5.36
CA ALA A 1031 38.62 -42.41 6.31
C ALA A 1031 38.51 -40.88 6.02
N TYR A 1032 37.62 -40.21 6.79
CA TYR A 1032 37.88 -38.98 7.59
C TYR A 1032 36.90 -38.94 8.79
N THR A 1033 37.45 -38.76 9.99
CA THR A 1033 36.78 -38.34 11.24
C THR A 1033 36.19 -36.93 11.09
N GLU A 1034 34.95 -36.68 11.56
CA GLU A 1034 34.57 -35.53 12.40
C GLU A 1034 33.05 -35.40 12.68
N ILE A 1035 32.71 -35.37 13.98
CA ILE A 1035 31.56 -34.74 14.66
C ILE A 1035 30.18 -35.46 14.64
N CYS A 1036 29.90 -36.19 15.73
CA CYS A 1036 28.85 -35.76 16.67
C CYS A 1036 29.58 -35.08 17.84
N PRO A 1037 29.11 -34.04 18.57
CA PRO A 1037 27.74 -33.53 18.82
C PRO A 1037 27.67 -31.97 18.70
N GLY A 1038 26.53 -31.28 18.79
CA GLY A 1038 25.82 -30.97 20.03
C GLY A 1038 25.43 -29.48 20.10
N PHE A 1039 24.43 -29.19 20.91
CA PHE A 1039 24.07 -27.86 21.43
C PHE A 1039 25.26 -26.90 21.59
N VAL A 1040 24.99 -25.60 21.46
CA VAL A 1040 25.66 -24.65 22.35
C VAL A 1040 24.64 -24.16 23.37
N ILE A 1041 24.74 -24.74 24.57
CA ILE A 1041 24.55 -24.01 25.81
C ILE A 1041 25.57 -22.86 25.81
N CYS A 1042 25.11 -21.62 26.01
CA CYS A 1042 25.98 -20.51 26.38
C CYS A 1042 26.82 -20.89 27.62
N TYR A 1043 28.14 -20.74 27.56
CA TYR A 1043 28.94 -20.54 28.76
C TYR A 1043 29.86 -19.32 28.56
N ASP A 1044 29.24 -18.15 28.65
CA ASP A 1044 29.68 -17.04 29.51
C ASP A 1044 28.71 -15.87 29.28
N GLY A 1045 27.62 -15.85 30.05
CA GLY A 1045 27.21 -14.66 30.79
C GLY A 1045 26.85 -13.36 30.08
N ARG A 1046 26.82 -13.25 28.74
CA ARG A 1046 26.37 -12.02 28.07
C ARG A 1046 25.51 -12.28 26.82
N GLN A 1047 24.25 -11.90 26.97
CA GLN A 1047 23.21 -11.75 25.97
C GLN A 1047 23.65 -10.77 24.87
N VAL A 1048 23.48 -11.10 23.59
CA VAL A 1048 23.19 -10.10 22.54
C VAL A 1048 22.16 -10.70 21.57
N SER A 1049 20.93 -10.23 21.69
CA SER A 1049 19.88 -10.34 20.68
C SER A 1049 20.26 -9.49 19.47
N TYR A 1050 20.03 -9.96 18.23
CA TYR A 1050 19.83 -9.05 17.11
C TYR A 1050 18.60 -9.47 16.29
N ALA A 1051 17.51 -8.78 16.58
CA ALA A 1051 16.46 -8.51 15.63
C ALA A 1051 17.04 -7.64 14.49
N ILE A 1052 16.68 -7.93 13.24
CA ILE A 1052 16.99 -7.04 12.12
C ILE A 1052 15.94 -5.93 12.11
N GLU A 1053 16.00 -5.07 13.12
CA GLU A 1053 15.54 -3.69 13.04
C GLU A 1053 16.78 -2.82 12.79
N ARG A 1054 16.72 -1.97 11.76
CA ARG A 1054 17.63 -0.84 11.48
C ARG A 1054 19.04 -0.94 12.10
N LEU A 1055 19.94 -1.66 11.44
CA LEU A 1055 21.39 -1.41 11.57
C LEU A 1055 22.02 -1.27 10.18
N LYS A 1056 22.92 -0.29 10.07
CA LYS A 1056 23.79 -0.08 8.90
C LYS A 1056 24.53 -1.38 8.58
N TRP A 1057 24.22 -1.99 7.43
CA TRP A 1057 24.92 -3.16 6.92
C TRP A 1057 26.36 -2.76 6.56
N LEU A 1058 27.35 -3.39 7.18
CA LEU A 1058 28.76 -3.16 6.90
C LEU A 1058 29.08 -3.59 5.45
N GLU A 1059 29.84 -2.77 4.72
CA GLU A 1059 30.21 -2.93 3.29
C GLU A 1059 30.92 -4.26 2.91
N GLY A 1060 31.19 -5.14 3.86
CA GLY A 1060 31.95 -6.39 3.67
C GLY A 1060 31.15 -7.68 3.40
N GLY A 1061 29.83 -7.70 3.62
CA GLY A 1061 29.01 -8.93 3.56
C GLY A 1061 29.33 -9.97 4.66
N ILE A 1062 28.51 -11.02 4.77
CA ILE A 1062 28.62 -12.11 5.75
C ILE A 1062 29.13 -13.38 5.05
N LYS A 1063 30.24 -13.98 5.52
CA LYS A 1063 30.72 -15.27 5.01
C LYS A 1063 30.29 -16.40 5.93
N LEU A 1064 29.49 -17.33 5.42
CA LEU A 1064 29.06 -18.55 6.10
C LEU A 1064 29.86 -19.74 5.54
N PRO A 1065 30.65 -20.46 6.35
CA PRO A 1065 31.39 -21.63 5.90
C PRO A 1065 30.44 -22.79 5.57
N PHE A 1066 30.69 -23.50 4.45
CA PHE A 1066 29.94 -24.67 4.01
C PHE A 1066 30.91 -25.74 3.46
N GLY A 1067 31.41 -26.62 4.33
CA GLY A 1067 32.46 -27.59 3.97
C GLY A 1067 33.78 -26.90 3.60
N LYS A 1068 34.44 -27.32 2.50
CA LYS A 1068 35.62 -26.63 1.93
C LYS A 1068 35.27 -25.31 1.20
N ASN A 1069 33.98 -24.98 1.12
CA ASN A 1069 33.45 -23.84 0.37
C ASN A 1069 32.96 -22.75 1.35
N TYR A 1070 32.69 -21.56 0.83
CA TYR A 1070 32.12 -20.46 1.60
C TYR A 1070 30.94 -19.84 0.84
N LEU A 1071 29.83 -19.62 1.54
CA LEU A 1071 28.71 -18.82 1.07
C LEU A 1071 28.93 -17.38 1.54
N HIS A 1072 29.21 -16.47 0.61
CA HIS A 1072 29.33 -15.04 0.90
C HIS A 1072 27.98 -14.38 0.61
N ILE A 1073 27.29 -13.95 1.65
CA ILE A 1073 26.05 -13.20 1.55
C ILE A 1073 26.42 -11.72 1.64
N LYS A 1074 26.49 -11.05 0.50
CA LYS A 1074 26.81 -9.62 0.43
C LYS A 1074 25.57 -8.87 -0.05
N ASN A 1075 25.08 -7.96 0.78
CA ASN A 1075 24.16 -6.93 0.31
C ASN A 1075 25.00 -5.86 -0.39
N GLU A 1076 24.96 -5.84 -1.72
CA GLU A 1076 25.51 -4.71 -2.46
C GLU A 1076 24.46 -3.60 -2.40
N GLY A 1077 24.51 -2.83 -1.31
CA GLY A 1077 23.60 -1.71 -1.09
C GLY A 1077 23.50 -0.81 -2.34
N ASN A 1078 22.26 -0.40 -2.63
CA ASN A 1078 21.82 0.56 -3.64
C ASN A 1078 22.82 0.85 -4.77
N THR A 1079 22.70 0.08 -5.85
CA THR A 1079 22.99 0.64 -7.17
C THR A 1079 21.69 1.21 -7.76
N LYS A 1080 21.79 2.34 -8.46
CA LYS A 1080 20.67 3.01 -9.15
C LYS A 1080 19.90 1.99 -10.01
N GLY A 1081 18.71 1.58 -9.57
CA GLY A 1081 17.93 0.49 -10.17
C GLY A 1081 17.38 -0.57 -9.20
N GLY A 1082 17.56 -0.44 -7.88
CA GLY A 1082 16.87 -1.24 -6.86
C GLY A 1082 17.76 -2.17 -6.02
N SER A 1083 17.26 -2.61 -4.86
CA SER A 1083 17.96 -3.55 -3.98
C SER A 1083 17.80 -5.00 -4.48
N TRP A 1084 18.89 -5.61 -4.94
CA TRP A 1084 18.98 -7.05 -5.19
C TRP A 1084 19.67 -7.73 -4.01
N PHE A 1085 19.22 -8.92 -3.64
CA PHE A 1085 20.03 -9.80 -2.78
C PHE A 1085 20.86 -10.71 -3.69
N ASN A 1086 22.19 -10.63 -3.56
CA ASN A 1086 23.11 -11.56 -4.19
C ASN A 1086 23.49 -12.64 -3.18
N LEU A 1087 23.14 -13.89 -3.47
CA LEU A 1087 23.76 -15.04 -2.81
C LEU A 1087 24.98 -15.42 -3.63
N GLU A 1088 26.19 -15.12 -3.12
CA GLU A 1088 27.45 -15.49 -3.76
C GLU A 1088 27.96 -16.81 -3.15
N CYS A 1089 27.99 -17.88 -3.95
CA CYS A 1089 28.63 -19.13 -3.55
C CYS A 1089 29.96 -19.29 -4.27
N THR A 1090 31.06 -19.36 -3.52
CA THR A 1090 32.40 -19.58 -4.07
C THR A 1090 32.75 -21.06 -3.99
N ILE A 1091 33.01 -21.67 -5.15
CA ILE A 1091 33.41 -23.07 -5.26
C ILE A 1091 34.90 -23.12 -5.66
N PRO A 1092 35.78 -23.69 -4.82
CA PRO A 1092 37.23 -23.60 -4.93
C PRO A 1092 37.86 -24.60 -5.93
N GLU A 1093 37.15 -25.63 -6.39
CA GLU A 1093 37.66 -26.61 -7.36
C GLU A 1093 36.81 -26.60 -8.65
N VAL A 1094 37.28 -25.88 -9.66
CA VAL A 1094 36.54 -25.65 -10.92
C VAL A 1094 36.50 -26.90 -11.82
N ASP A 1095 37.42 -27.85 -11.61
CA ASP A 1095 37.41 -29.17 -12.27
C ASP A 1095 36.12 -29.95 -12.02
N ALA A 1096 35.48 -29.77 -10.87
CA ALA A 1096 34.23 -30.45 -10.51
C ALA A 1096 32.98 -29.83 -11.17
N LEU A 1097 33.09 -28.62 -11.72
CA LEU A 1097 31.95 -27.86 -12.26
C LEU A 1097 31.92 -27.84 -13.78
N SER A 1098 33.09 -27.85 -14.44
CA SER A 1098 33.20 -27.77 -15.89
C SER A 1098 32.35 -28.83 -16.60
N GLY A 1099 31.33 -28.41 -17.34
CA GLY A 1099 30.41 -29.31 -18.07
C GLY A 1099 29.36 -30.05 -17.23
N ASN A 1100 29.34 -29.87 -15.90
CA ASN A 1100 28.39 -30.51 -14.98
C ASN A 1100 27.15 -29.64 -14.71
N THR A 1101 26.13 -30.25 -14.10
CA THR A 1101 24.89 -29.58 -13.71
C THR A 1101 24.86 -29.41 -12.18
N ILE A 1102 24.56 -28.20 -11.72
CA ILE A 1102 24.45 -27.85 -10.30
C ILE A 1102 22.97 -27.76 -9.95
N VAL A 1103 22.52 -28.51 -8.96
CA VAL A 1103 21.18 -28.37 -8.39
C VAL A 1103 21.29 -27.59 -7.09
N VAL A 1104 20.58 -26.48 -6.96
CA VAL A 1104 20.48 -25.69 -5.73
C VAL A 1104 19.06 -25.81 -5.20
N SER A 1105 18.92 -26.20 -3.94
CA SER A 1105 17.65 -26.29 -3.24
C SER A 1105 17.63 -25.41 -1.99
N ALA A 1106 16.53 -24.72 -1.74
CA ALA A 1106 16.33 -23.90 -0.54
C ALA A 1106 14.86 -23.90 -0.13
N ILE A 1107 14.54 -23.75 1.15
CA ILE A 1107 13.15 -23.55 1.58
C ILE A 1107 12.85 -22.04 1.54
N CYS A 1108 11.83 -21.67 0.76
CA CYS A 1108 11.42 -20.29 0.59
C CYS A 1108 9.90 -20.15 0.69
N ARG A 1109 9.44 -19.12 1.40
CA ARG A 1109 8.07 -18.61 1.31
C ARG A 1109 8.06 -17.32 0.52
N LEU A 1110 7.57 -17.41 -0.71
CA LEU A 1110 7.24 -16.27 -1.54
C LEU A 1110 5.73 -15.98 -1.39
N LYS A 1111 5.35 -14.73 -1.10
CA LYS A 1111 3.94 -14.27 -1.10
C LYS A 1111 3.46 -13.77 -2.49
N SER A 1112 4.13 -14.21 -3.55
CA SER A 1112 4.06 -13.64 -4.91
C SER A 1112 2.99 -14.28 -5.82
N ARG A 1113 2.45 -13.51 -6.77
CA ARG A 1113 1.68 -14.00 -7.95
C ARG A 1113 2.55 -14.42 -9.14
N GLN A 1114 3.84 -14.06 -9.17
CA GLN A 1114 4.83 -14.53 -10.16
C GLN A 1114 5.55 -15.78 -9.65
N ASN A 1115 5.53 -16.83 -10.46
CA ASN A 1115 6.03 -18.18 -10.16
C ASN A 1115 7.43 -18.42 -10.75
N TRP A 1116 8.34 -17.44 -10.70
CA TRP A 1116 9.71 -17.61 -11.20
C TRP A 1116 10.75 -16.69 -10.54
N LEU A 1117 12.02 -17.11 -10.55
CA LEU A 1117 13.23 -16.39 -10.12
C LEU A 1117 14.27 -16.42 -11.24
N THR A 1118 15.31 -15.58 -11.13
CA THR A 1118 16.40 -15.59 -12.11
C THR A 1118 17.75 -15.89 -11.46
N ALA A 1119 18.44 -16.92 -11.97
CA ALA A 1119 19.76 -17.32 -11.51
C ALA A 1119 20.83 -16.94 -12.55
N ARG A 1120 21.95 -16.37 -12.09
CA ARG A 1120 23.13 -16.07 -12.92
C ARG A 1120 24.40 -16.62 -12.24
N GLY A 1121 25.49 -16.76 -12.98
CA GLY A 1121 26.78 -17.17 -12.41
C GLY A 1121 27.94 -16.67 -13.27
N ARG A 1122 29.16 -16.77 -12.73
CA ARG A 1122 30.39 -16.42 -13.46
C ARG A 1122 31.56 -17.29 -13.00
N PHE A 1123 32.43 -17.65 -13.94
CA PHE A 1123 33.76 -18.18 -13.63
C PHE A 1123 34.77 -17.04 -13.59
N GLU A 1124 35.63 -17.01 -12.59
CA GLU A 1124 36.75 -16.08 -12.50
C GLU A 1124 38.07 -16.86 -12.68
N LEU A 1125 38.79 -16.51 -13.74
CA LEU A 1125 40.05 -17.14 -14.10
C LEU A 1125 41.19 -16.59 -13.22
N GLY A 1126 42.23 -17.39 -12.95
CA GLY A 1126 43.35 -16.99 -12.09
C GLY A 1126 44.16 -15.77 -12.56
N ASP A 1127 43.93 -15.32 -13.80
CA ASP A 1127 44.47 -14.07 -14.37
C ASP A 1127 43.47 -12.88 -14.32
N GLY A 1128 42.34 -13.04 -13.63
CA GLY A 1128 41.31 -12.01 -13.41
C GLY A 1128 40.24 -11.91 -14.49
N ARG A 1129 40.33 -12.70 -15.57
CA ARG A 1129 39.29 -12.73 -16.62
C ARG A 1129 38.00 -13.39 -16.11
N GLN A 1130 36.83 -12.87 -16.48
CA GLN A 1130 35.53 -13.40 -16.08
C GLN A 1130 34.77 -14.00 -17.27
N VAL A 1131 34.18 -15.18 -17.08
CA VAL A 1131 33.30 -15.85 -18.07
C VAL A 1131 31.90 -15.99 -17.46
N ALA A 1132 30.94 -15.22 -17.98
CA ALA A 1132 29.57 -15.22 -17.49
C ALA A 1132 28.80 -16.48 -17.92
N TRP A 1133 27.89 -16.94 -17.07
CA TRP A 1133 26.94 -18.00 -17.41
C TRP A 1133 25.72 -17.42 -18.13
N PRO A 1134 25.01 -18.22 -18.94
CA PRO A 1134 23.70 -17.83 -19.46
C PRO A 1134 22.72 -17.61 -18.32
N GLU A 1135 21.90 -16.57 -18.42
CA GLU A 1135 20.80 -16.34 -17.49
C GLU A 1135 19.78 -17.48 -17.55
N GLN A 1136 19.36 -18.00 -16.40
CA GLN A 1136 18.39 -19.10 -16.31
C GLN A 1136 17.17 -18.64 -15.51
N ILE A 1137 15.99 -18.76 -16.11
CA ILE A 1137 14.70 -18.53 -15.45
C ILE A 1137 14.30 -19.81 -14.72
N VAL A 1138 14.08 -19.69 -13.42
CA VAL A 1138 13.74 -20.77 -12.50
C VAL A 1138 12.28 -20.66 -12.13
N SER A 1139 11.43 -21.60 -12.53
CA SER A 1139 10.02 -21.59 -12.11
C SER A 1139 9.86 -22.07 -10.65
N VAL A 1140 9.01 -21.39 -9.89
CA VAL A 1140 8.70 -21.67 -8.48
C VAL A 1140 7.24 -22.12 -8.36
N SER A 1141 7.01 -23.31 -7.82
CA SER A 1141 5.66 -23.82 -7.56
C SER A 1141 5.01 -23.11 -6.36
N GLN A 1142 3.74 -22.71 -6.49
CA GLN A 1142 2.98 -22.08 -5.39
C GLN A 1142 2.62 -23.04 -4.25
N GLU A 1143 2.71 -24.35 -4.47
CA GLU A 1143 2.22 -25.36 -3.52
C GLU A 1143 3.31 -25.97 -2.63
N PHE A 1144 4.60 -25.66 -2.84
CA PHE A 1144 5.70 -26.26 -2.08
C PHE A 1144 6.64 -25.19 -1.51
N GLN A 1145 6.88 -25.26 -0.19
CA GLN A 1145 7.81 -24.38 0.54
C GLN A 1145 9.29 -24.61 0.16
N LYS A 1146 9.62 -25.47 -0.81
CA LYS A 1146 10.98 -25.81 -1.23
C LYS A 1146 11.20 -25.43 -2.69
N LEU A 1147 12.17 -24.55 -2.91
CA LEU A 1147 12.67 -24.06 -4.20
C LEU A 1147 13.83 -24.96 -4.64
N THR A 1148 13.78 -25.55 -5.83
CA THR A 1148 14.87 -26.35 -6.39
C THR A 1148 15.12 -25.90 -7.83
N PHE A 1149 16.38 -25.62 -8.18
CA PHE A 1149 16.74 -25.25 -9.55
C PHE A 1149 18.06 -25.86 -9.98
N THR A 1150 18.18 -26.04 -11.29
CA THR A 1150 19.21 -26.86 -11.92
C THR A 1150 19.93 -26.02 -12.96
N VAL A 1151 21.23 -25.79 -12.82
CA VAL A 1151 22.05 -24.91 -13.64
C VAL A 1151 23.15 -25.71 -14.33
N LYS A 1152 23.25 -25.64 -15.65
CA LYS A 1152 24.33 -26.30 -16.40
C LYS A 1152 25.54 -25.38 -16.53
N CYS A 1153 26.70 -25.84 -16.08
CA CYS A 1153 27.94 -25.09 -16.20
C CYS A 1153 28.54 -25.23 -17.61
N PRO A 1154 29.06 -24.15 -18.22
CA PRO A 1154 29.82 -24.25 -19.46
C PRO A 1154 31.08 -25.13 -19.29
N ALA A 1155 31.47 -25.82 -20.36
CA ALA A 1155 32.69 -26.61 -20.38
C ALA A 1155 33.90 -25.69 -20.54
N VAL A 1156 34.77 -25.67 -19.52
CA VAL A 1156 36.04 -24.93 -19.46
C VAL A 1156 37.18 -25.86 -19.91
N GLN A 1157 38.09 -25.38 -20.76
CA GLN A 1157 39.18 -26.19 -21.32
C GLN A 1157 40.23 -26.56 -20.26
N GLN A 1158 40.84 -27.76 -20.36
CA GLN A 1158 41.81 -28.28 -19.37
C GLN A 1158 43.05 -27.39 -19.18
N GLU A 1159 43.49 -26.66 -20.21
CA GLU A 1159 44.61 -25.72 -20.08
C GLU A 1159 44.26 -24.49 -19.26
N GLU A 1160 42.98 -24.09 -19.26
CA GLU A 1160 42.52 -23.02 -18.40
C GLU A 1160 42.61 -23.50 -16.96
N LEU A 1161 41.99 -24.63 -16.58
CA LEU A 1161 41.89 -25.19 -15.22
C LEU A 1161 43.22 -25.22 -14.42
N LYS A 1162 44.37 -25.39 -15.07
CA LYS A 1162 45.71 -25.38 -14.44
C LYS A 1162 46.17 -24.01 -13.90
N ARG A 1163 45.49 -22.92 -14.26
CA ARG A 1163 45.84 -21.54 -13.85
C ARG A 1163 45.23 -21.08 -12.52
N GLY A 1164 44.52 -21.96 -11.81
CA GLY A 1164 43.84 -21.67 -10.54
C GLY A 1164 42.58 -20.84 -10.78
N HIS A 1165 41.39 -21.42 -10.55
CA HIS A 1165 40.12 -20.77 -10.84
C HIS A 1165 39.23 -20.74 -9.60
N GLN A 1166 38.34 -19.75 -9.54
CA GLN A 1166 37.25 -19.73 -8.58
C GLN A 1166 35.93 -19.60 -9.34
N ALA A 1167 34.98 -20.49 -9.06
CA ALA A 1167 33.63 -20.37 -9.60
C ALA A 1167 32.74 -19.63 -8.61
N ARG A 1168 31.93 -18.68 -9.11
CA ARG A 1168 31.02 -17.87 -8.30
C ARG A 1168 29.60 -17.96 -8.85
N ILE A 1169 28.67 -18.41 -8.03
CA ILE A 1169 27.24 -18.44 -8.36
C ILE A 1169 26.58 -17.20 -7.75
N ILE A 1170 25.76 -16.48 -8.50
CA ILE A 1170 25.07 -15.26 -8.02
C ILE A 1170 23.57 -15.39 -8.29
N LEU A 1171 22.79 -15.63 -7.23
CA LEU A 1171 21.33 -15.66 -7.33
C LEU A 1171 20.76 -14.27 -7.11
N LYS A 1172 19.81 -13.85 -7.96
CA LYS A 1172 19.14 -12.55 -7.87
C LYS A 1172 17.66 -12.73 -7.55
N LEU A 1173 17.19 -12.08 -6.48
CA LEU A 1173 15.79 -12.13 -6.04
C LEU A 1173 15.05 -10.81 -6.37
N PRO A 1174 13.74 -10.84 -6.70
CA PRO A 1174 12.98 -9.65 -7.13
C PRO A 1174 12.67 -8.65 -6.00
N HIS A 1175 12.41 -7.41 -6.40
CA HIS A 1175 12.59 -6.15 -5.67
C HIS A 1175 11.47 -5.71 -4.69
N ASN A 1176 10.24 -6.24 -4.77
CA ASN A 1176 9.08 -5.54 -4.19
C ASN A 1176 8.25 -6.31 -3.14
N GLN A 1177 8.73 -7.42 -2.57
CA GLN A 1177 7.89 -8.21 -1.64
C GLN A 1177 8.66 -8.84 -0.46
N PRO A 1178 8.01 -8.98 0.71
CA PRO A 1178 8.60 -9.69 1.84
C PRO A 1178 8.75 -11.17 1.48
N PHE A 1179 9.99 -11.67 1.49
CA PHE A 1179 10.32 -13.08 1.35
C PHE A 1179 10.93 -13.61 2.66
N GLU A 1180 10.64 -14.85 3.01
CA GLU A 1180 11.36 -15.59 4.05
C GLU A 1180 12.17 -16.70 3.35
N LEU A 1181 13.49 -16.64 3.44
CA LEU A 1181 14.39 -17.69 2.97
C LEU A 1181 14.98 -18.37 4.20
N ASP A 1182 14.64 -19.64 4.41
CA ASP A 1182 15.23 -20.44 5.49
C ASP A 1182 16.58 -20.99 5.01
N LEU A 1183 17.66 -20.37 5.48
CA LEU A 1183 19.03 -20.78 5.14
C LEU A 1183 19.44 -22.09 5.86
N ALA A 1184 18.65 -22.57 6.84
CA ALA A 1184 18.97 -23.81 7.55
C ALA A 1184 18.87 -25.06 6.65
N ASP A 1185 18.08 -24.98 5.57
CA ASP A 1185 17.87 -26.07 4.60
C ASP A 1185 18.42 -25.75 3.19
N PHE A 1186 19.38 -24.84 3.08
CA PHE A 1186 20.04 -24.50 1.81
C PHE A 1186 21.03 -25.60 1.40
N GLN A 1187 20.84 -26.19 0.21
CA GLN A 1187 21.64 -27.30 -0.32
C GLN A 1187 22.12 -27.01 -1.74
N ILE A 1188 23.36 -27.36 -2.05
CA ILE A 1188 23.95 -27.36 -3.39
C ILE A 1188 24.45 -28.77 -3.69
N GLU A 1189 23.96 -29.38 -4.76
CA GLU A 1189 24.34 -30.71 -5.22
C GLU A 1189 24.94 -30.65 -6.64
N LEU A 1190 26.00 -31.42 -6.88
CA LEU A 1190 26.67 -31.51 -8.19
C LEU A 1190 26.31 -32.83 -8.87
N GLY A 1191 25.70 -32.74 -10.05
CA GLY A 1191 25.26 -33.89 -10.84
C GLY A 1191 25.89 -33.92 -12.24
N THR A 1192 26.17 -35.11 -12.74
CA THR A 1192 26.88 -35.32 -14.02
C THR A 1192 25.97 -35.53 -15.23
N ARG A 1193 24.62 -35.58 -15.08
CA ARG A 1193 23.69 -35.73 -16.24
C ARG A 1193 22.33 -35.03 -16.07
N PRO A 1194 21.78 -34.40 -17.13
CA PRO A 1194 20.42 -33.88 -17.16
C PRO A 1194 19.44 -34.97 -17.64
N SER A 1195 18.76 -35.68 -16.74
CA SER A 1195 17.52 -36.42 -17.07
C SER A 1195 16.74 -36.85 -15.83
N GLU A 1196 15.43 -36.56 -15.85
CA GLU A 1196 14.36 -37.13 -15.02
C GLU A 1196 14.35 -36.82 -13.50
N PHE A 1197 13.71 -35.70 -13.12
CA PHE A 1197 12.96 -35.64 -11.88
C PHE A 1197 11.46 -35.58 -12.22
N ILE A 1198 10.77 -36.72 -12.07
CA ILE A 1198 9.32 -36.83 -12.10
C ILE A 1198 8.85 -36.74 -10.65
N TYR A 1199 8.07 -35.72 -10.32
CA TYR A 1199 7.33 -35.66 -9.06
C TYR A 1199 6.13 -36.61 -9.14
N ASN A 1200 6.31 -37.85 -8.68
CA ASN A 1200 5.19 -38.76 -8.42
C ASN A 1200 4.78 -38.60 -6.95
N GLY A 1201 3.66 -37.93 -6.72
CA GLY A 1201 3.10 -37.78 -5.39
C GLY A 1201 2.65 -39.12 -4.82
N GLN A 1202 3.18 -39.46 -3.64
CA GLN A 1202 2.44 -40.09 -2.55
C GLN A 1202 3.14 -39.70 -1.25
N PHE A 1203 2.59 -38.72 -0.52
CA PHE A 1203 2.97 -38.53 0.87
C PHE A 1203 2.49 -39.73 1.66
N SER A 1204 3.42 -40.48 2.26
CA SER A 1204 3.02 -41.48 3.25
C SER A 1204 2.40 -40.75 4.44
N ILE A 1205 1.30 -41.29 4.95
CA ILE A 1205 0.60 -40.82 6.17
C ILE A 1205 1.59 -40.63 7.36
N HIS A 1206 2.75 -41.29 7.32
CA HIS A 1206 3.79 -41.21 8.33
C HIS A 1206 4.54 -39.87 8.36
N GLU A 1207 4.73 -39.19 7.22
CA GLU A 1207 5.45 -37.89 7.16
C GLU A 1207 4.54 -36.71 7.49
N GLN A 1208 3.25 -36.78 7.15
CA GLN A 1208 2.28 -35.77 7.59
C GLN A 1208 2.08 -35.83 9.12
N ALA A 1209 2.03 -37.03 9.71
CA ALA A 1209 1.95 -37.19 11.16
C ALA A 1209 3.22 -36.68 11.89
N SER A 1210 4.42 -36.87 11.32
CA SER A 1210 5.68 -36.44 11.94
C SER A 1210 5.87 -34.91 11.93
N MET A 1211 5.50 -34.23 10.83
CA MET A 1211 5.50 -32.75 10.79
C MET A 1211 4.43 -32.14 11.70
N PHE A 1212 3.30 -32.82 11.83
CA PHE A 1212 2.20 -32.40 12.70
C PHE A 1212 2.53 -32.58 14.18
N LEU A 1213 3.06 -33.74 14.59
CA LEU A 1213 3.55 -34.00 15.95
C LEU A 1213 4.70 -33.06 16.34
N LYS A 1214 5.57 -32.67 15.39
CA LYS A 1214 6.61 -31.66 15.62
C LYS A 1214 6.04 -30.25 15.79
N ARG A 1215 4.98 -29.88 15.06
CA ARG A 1215 4.26 -28.60 15.24
C ARG A 1215 3.43 -28.56 16.52
N VAL A 1216 2.79 -29.67 16.92
CA VAL A 1216 2.05 -29.80 18.18
C VAL A 1216 2.99 -29.75 19.38
N LYS A 1217 4.15 -30.43 19.34
CA LYS A 1217 5.21 -30.26 20.37
C LYS A 1217 5.75 -28.83 20.46
N LYS A 1218 5.77 -28.10 19.34
CA LYS A 1218 6.17 -26.69 19.27
C LYS A 1218 5.07 -25.75 19.78
N LEU A 1219 3.78 -26.09 19.60
CA LEU A 1219 2.63 -25.38 20.17
C LEU A 1219 2.52 -25.61 21.69
N TRP A 1220 2.72 -26.85 22.16
CA TRP A 1220 2.76 -27.20 23.59
C TRP A 1220 3.90 -26.49 24.34
N LYS A 1221 5.08 -26.33 23.71
CA LYS A 1221 6.18 -25.51 24.27
C LYS A 1221 5.88 -24.01 24.28
N LYS A 1222 5.02 -23.52 23.38
CA LYS A 1222 4.63 -22.10 23.29
C LYS A 1222 3.55 -21.72 24.32
N LEU A 1223 2.74 -22.67 24.77
CA LEU A 1223 1.66 -22.45 25.76
C LEU A 1223 2.13 -22.42 27.23
N ARG A 1224 3.43 -22.60 27.54
CA ARG A 1224 4.02 -22.47 28.90
C ARG A 1224 3.18 -23.03 30.06
N ILE A 1225 2.56 -24.21 29.94
CA ILE A 1225 2.16 -24.96 31.13
C ILE A 1225 3.37 -25.76 31.57
N SER A 1226 4.08 -25.24 32.57
CA SER A 1226 5.08 -25.99 33.32
C SER A 1226 4.39 -26.57 34.56
N PRO A 1227 4.35 -27.89 34.76
CA PRO A 1227 3.99 -28.45 36.06
C PRO A 1227 5.16 -28.17 37.01
N SER A 1228 4.91 -27.45 38.10
CA SER A 1228 5.85 -27.29 39.21
C SER A 1228 5.53 -28.34 40.29
N PRO A 1229 6.54 -28.85 41.02
CA PRO A 1229 6.51 -30.18 41.60
C PRO A 1229 5.91 -30.18 43.00
N LEU A 1230 5.11 -31.20 43.29
CA LEU A 1230 4.88 -31.66 44.65
C LEU A 1230 5.66 -32.96 44.85
N ASN A 1231 6.70 -32.87 45.67
CA ASN A 1231 7.34 -34.03 46.30
C ASN A 1231 6.33 -34.68 47.25
N GLY A 1232 6.25 -36.00 47.22
CA GLY A 1232 5.53 -36.78 48.22
C GLY A 1232 5.31 -38.21 47.78
N SER A 1233 6.26 -39.07 48.15
CA SER A 1233 6.24 -40.54 48.15
C SER A 1233 4.88 -41.22 47.96
N LEU A 1234 4.82 -42.20 47.05
CA LEU A 1234 4.40 -43.59 47.31
C LEU A 1234 4.49 -44.40 46.00
N SER A 1235 5.31 -45.45 46.03
CA SER A 1235 5.24 -46.62 45.14
C SER A 1235 4.23 -47.63 45.70
N PRO A 1236 4.00 -48.76 45.02
CA PRO A 1236 3.50 -48.99 43.66
C PRO A 1236 2.16 -49.76 43.74
N GLU A 1237 1.58 -50.15 42.60
CA GLU A 1237 0.89 -51.43 42.35
C GLU A 1237 -0.37 -51.31 41.48
N VAL A 1238 -0.57 -52.40 40.72
CA VAL A 1238 -1.80 -52.89 40.08
C VAL A 1238 -2.09 -52.36 38.67
N ASP A 1239 -1.38 -52.94 37.71
CA ASP A 1239 -1.87 -53.97 36.78
C ASP A 1239 -3.38 -53.99 36.39
N VAL A 1240 -3.62 -54.37 35.13
CA VAL A 1240 -4.83 -55.04 34.59
C VAL A 1240 -5.82 -54.22 33.72
N GLU A 1241 -5.81 -54.63 32.45
CA GLU A 1241 -6.87 -54.81 31.44
C GLU A 1241 -7.55 -53.66 30.67
N TYR A 1242 -7.27 -53.73 29.37
CA TYR A 1242 -8.10 -53.40 28.21
C TYR A 1242 -9.63 -53.60 28.41
N SER A 1243 -10.43 -52.63 28.00
CA SER A 1243 -11.26 -52.72 26.77
C SER A 1243 -12.31 -51.60 26.70
N SER A 1244 -12.23 -50.79 25.63
CA SER A 1244 -13.27 -50.48 24.63
C SER A 1244 -12.84 -49.24 23.85
#